data_AF-A0A927MAY3-F1
#
_entry.id   AF-A0A927MAY3-F1
#
_cell.length_a   1.000
_cell.length_b   1.000
_cell.length_c   1.000
_cell.angle_alpha   90.00
_cell.angle_beta   90.00
_cell.angle_gamma   90.00
#
_symmetry.space_group_name_H-M   'P 1'
#
loop_
_entity.id
_entity.type
_entity.pdbx_description
1 polymer ?
#
loop_
_entity_poly.entity_id
_entity_poly.type
_entity_poly.pdbx_seq_one_letter_code
_entity_poly.pdbx_strand_id
1 'polypeptide(L)'
;MASATATNAPLRPRIGAASGNVLVALLATLVAAGAVAVHRITGRYWGDLAVYRAGGSAAADGDGSLYQLTVRGADGIELGFTYPPFAALLFQPFAVVGPEVAIGIWTLGSMLALAAVLRLVLRATGVPQPRLGTLTLVGTVAALPMFAVSGHLQVGQVGLFLMLIVLVDLTGDPRRRWYGLGVGLAAGIKLTPLVFVVYLLATGRVRAAATALGGFLGTIAVGYLWRPADSSAYWSGALVDTSRVTADLRTILNQSLPGALARLTDSGDLRLGWLPVALVGAAGLALAVWCARAGEELLGVLACATTGLLISPISWHHHWVWAVPALVLLAGRAWRLGSRIGFVAVGLAWLVFVAGTGWVLVGLRGQDLHFDDWGLLHSNLYVLTGLALLGWLPFPLLRAAHSSGGTGTAAYDPPMYAAAERDPTCRPDHDDEPPPPAVRVSVVIPNFNKEKTLQACLTAVYAQSFPPAEVIVVDDASTDRSRQIVAGFPCTLLAFPANRGVSAARNAGATRATGEVLFFVDSDIALAPDALAGALRVLREHPRCGVVQGIYDLHPLFADGPVESYKTLFEHFWRRQAVGVTSSTMFALTAVPRPVFDAVGGFDERLRDAEDVEFGTRLPASYEIRTSDRVVGRHDDVDRLWPYLSELFRRARTYAGAVVVARWTPPPTPGPRPAAEPPPTSGPLPGPLPASGPERREPHRIDLGSVAGMLGSASAVAALPLVIASLWLLAVPLTLLAGFLAADRELLTFALRQRGPGFLLYAAMLRFLTHLTEFAGLALGVTQAVARRIRYARTRPVALGPRR
;
A
#
# COMPACT_ATOMS: atom_id res chain seq x y z
N MET A 1 -34.61 -54.57 -30.91
CA MET A 1 -34.59 -55.09 -29.53
C MET A 1 -33.74 -54.16 -28.69
N ALA A 2 -34.38 -53.27 -27.95
CA ALA A 2 -33.73 -52.26 -27.12
C ALA A 2 -33.65 -52.79 -25.67
N SER A 3 -32.45 -52.79 -25.09
CA SER A 3 -32.22 -53.01 -23.66
C SER A 3 -31.90 -51.66 -23.03
N ALA A 4 -32.80 -51.16 -22.20
CA ALA A 4 -32.65 -49.92 -21.46
C ALA A 4 -31.92 -50.21 -20.14
N THR A 5 -30.68 -49.74 -20.01
CA THR A 5 -29.97 -49.66 -18.74
C THR A 5 -30.20 -48.29 -18.12
N ALA A 6 -31.03 -48.26 -17.07
CA ALA A 6 -31.18 -47.12 -16.19
C ALA A 6 -29.85 -46.83 -15.47
N THR A 7 -29.32 -45.61 -15.64
CA THR A 7 -28.25 -45.08 -14.79
C THR A 7 -28.85 -44.08 -13.82
N ASN A 8 -28.86 -44.47 -12.55
CA ASN A 8 -29.25 -43.67 -11.40
C ASN A 8 -28.38 -42.41 -11.28
N ALA A 9 -28.97 -41.23 -11.50
CA ALA A 9 -28.40 -39.99 -10.99
C ALA A 9 -28.74 -39.87 -9.49
N PRO A 10 -27.79 -39.56 -8.60
CA PRO A 10 -28.09 -39.40 -7.19
C PRO A 10 -28.92 -38.13 -6.97
N LEU A 11 -30.14 -38.32 -6.47
CA LEU A 11 -30.97 -37.25 -5.89
C LEU A 11 -30.17 -36.57 -4.77
N ARG A 12 -29.64 -35.38 -5.04
CA ARG A 12 -29.09 -34.51 -4.00
C ARG A 12 -30.21 -34.24 -2.98
N PRO A 13 -30.02 -34.53 -1.68
CA PRO A 13 -31.03 -34.24 -0.69
C PRO A 13 -31.24 -32.72 -0.65
N ARG A 14 -32.46 -32.27 -0.94
CA ARG A 14 -32.93 -30.95 -0.52
C ARG A 14 -32.93 -30.96 1.00
N ILE A 15 -31.83 -30.53 1.60
CA ILE A 15 -31.78 -30.16 3.02
C ILE A 15 -32.72 -28.95 3.14
N GLY A 16 -33.98 -29.26 3.45
CA GLY A 16 -35.10 -28.33 3.45
C GLY A 16 -34.99 -27.31 4.57
N ALA A 17 -35.67 -26.18 4.35
CA ALA A 17 -35.75 -24.98 5.19
C ALA A 17 -35.97 -25.19 6.71
N ALA A 18 -36.34 -26.40 7.15
CA ALA A 18 -36.50 -26.76 8.56
C ALA A 18 -35.21 -26.63 9.40
N SER A 19 -34.04 -26.93 8.83
CA SER A 19 -32.74 -26.82 9.54
C SER A 19 -32.27 -25.37 9.68
N GLY A 20 -32.67 -24.48 8.77
CA GLY A 20 -32.42 -23.05 8.87
C GLY A 20 -33.19 -22.39 10.02
N ASN A 21 -34.46 -22.74 10.20
CA ASN A 21 -35.29 -22.18 11.28
C ASN A 21 -34.83 -22.63 12.66
N VAL A 22 -34.38 -23.87 12.81
CA VAL A 22 -33.80 -24.39 14.06
C VAL A 22 -32.50 -23.66 14.41
N LEU A 23 -31.62 -23.44 13.43
CA LEU A 23 -30.38 -22.68 13.64
C LEU A 23 -30.64 -21.21 13.98
N VAL A 24 -31.60 -20.56 13.31
CA VAL A 24 -32.02 -19.18 13.61
C VAL A 24 -32.60 -19.09 15.02
N ALA A 25 -33.45 -20.04 15.43
CA ALA A 25 -33.99 -20.09 16.78
C ALA A 25 -32.90 -20.31 17.83
N LEU A 26 -31.98 -21.25 17.61
CA LEU A 26 -30.81 -21.49 18.48
C LEU A 26 -29.94 -20.24 18.62
N LEU A 27 -29.63 -19.55 17.52
CA LEU A 27 -28.84 -18.33 17.56
C LEU A 27 -29.57 -17.18 18.26
N ALA A 28 -30.88 -17.03 18.03
CA ALA A 28 -31.70 -16.05 18.75
C ALA A 28 -31.72 -16.33 20.26
N THR A 29 -31.84 -17.61 20.64
CA THR A 29 -31.73 -18.04 22.03
C THR A 29 -30.35 -17.77 22.61
N LEU A 30 -29.27 -17.96 21.85
CA LEU A 30 -27.91 -17.63 22.28
C LEU A 30 -27.69 -16.12 22.44
N VAL A 31 -28.27 -15.29 21.57
CA VAL A 31 -28.27 -13.83 21.74
C VAL A 31 -29.00 -13.43 23.03
N ALA A 32 -30.19 -14.00 23.25
CA ALA A 32 -30.97 -13.74 24.45
C ALA A 32 -30.23 -14.23 25.72
N ALA A 33 -29.68 -15.44 25.70
CA ALA A 33 -28.90 -16.01 26.79
C ALA A 33 -27.61 -15.22 27.05
N GLY A 34 -26.92 -14.76 26.00
CA GLY A 34 -25.74 -13.90 26.10
C GLY A 34 -26.08 -12.55 26.73
N ALA A 35 -27.19 -11.92 26.33
CA ALA A 35 -27.67 -10.68 26.93
C ALA A 35 -28.03 -10.86 28.42
N VAL A 36 -28.70 -11.97 28.77
CA VAL A 36 -29.01 -12.33 30.16
C VAL A 36 -27.75 -12.66 30.97
N ALA A 37 -26.78 -13.35 30.37
CA ALA A 37 -25.52 -13.69 31.01
C ALA A 37 -24.68 -12.43 31.27
N VAL A 38 -24.57 -11.51 30.30
CA VAL A 38 -23.95 -10.20 30.50
C VAL A 38 -24.64 -9.48 31.66
N HIS A 39 -25.99 -9.40 31.63
CA HIS A 39 -26.79 -8.79 32.70
C HIS A 39 -26.53 -9.41 34.09
N ARG A 40 -26.33 -10.73 34.18
CA ARG A 40 -26.10 -11.42 35.47
C ARG A 40 -24.65 -11.43 35.95
N ILE A 41 -23.68 -11.50 35.04
CA ILE A 41 -22.25 -11.64 35.35
C ILE A 41 -21.64 -10.31 35.81
N THR A 42 -22.13 -9.18 35.30
CA THR A 42 -21.45 -7.88 35.46
C THR A 42 -21.94 -7.08 36.66
N GLY A 43 -22.92 -7.59 37.41
CA GLY A 43 -23.63 -6.80 38.41
C GLY A 43 -24.48 -5.69 37.77
N ARG A 44 -25.33 -5.05 38.58
CA ARG A 44 -26.28 -3.99 38.17
C ARG A 44 -25.58 -2.67 37.80
N TYR A 45 -24.66 -2.68 36.84
CA TYR A 45 -23.90 -1.49 36.47
C TYR A 45 -24.58 -0.64 35.40
N TRP A 46 -25.70 0.02 35.74
CA TRP A 46 -26.54 0.79 34.80
C TRP A 46 -26.28 2.30 34.82
N GLY A 47 -25.00 2.71 34.90
CA GLY A 47 -24.61 4.11 35.14
C GLY A 47 -25.30 5.10 34.19
N ASP A 48 -25.16 4.89 32.88
CA ASP A 48 -25.71 5.82 31.89
C ASP A 48 -27.24 5.78 31.85
N LEU A 49 -27.86 4.59 31.83
CA LEU A 49 -29.32 4.48 31.81
C LEU A 49 -29.96 5.05 33.09
N ALA A 50 -29.32 4.90 34.24
CA ALA A 50 -29.78 5.51 35.49
C ALA A 50 -29.71 7.03 35.42
N VAL A 51 -28.62 7.60 34.87
CA VAL A 51 -28.49 9.04 34.60
C VAL A 51 -29.54 9.53 33.61
N TYR A 52 -29.86 8.77 32.56
CA TYR A 52 -30.91 9.13 31.59
C TYR A 52 -32.28 9.21 32.25
N ARG A 53 -32.61 8.24 33.10
CA ARG A 53 -33.89 8.20 33.83
C ARG A 53 -33.98 9.33 34.85
N ALA A 54 -32.92 9.53 35.63
CA ALA A 54 -32.88 10.59 36.64
C ALA A 54 -32.91 11.98 35.99
N GLY A 55 -32.18 12.19 34.89
CA GLY A 55 -32.23 13.43 34.11
C GLY A 55 -33.60 13.66 33.46
N GLY A 56 -34.24 12.60 32.95
CA GLY A 56 -35.62 12.67 32.44
C GLY A 56 -36.64 13.06 33.52
N SER A 57 -36.44 12.59 34.76
CA SER A 57 -37.25 13.00 35.92
C SER A 57 -37.00 14.47 36.27
N ALA A 58 -35.74 14.85 36.48
CA ALA A 58 -35.36 16.21 36.89
C ALA A 58 -35.82 17.26 35.86
N ALA A 59 -35.69 16.97 34.56
CA ALA A 59 -36.18 17.84 33.51
C ALA A 59 -37.72 17.97 33.50
N ALA A 60 -38.45 16.91 33.91
CA ALA A 60 -39.91 16.94 34.02
C ALA A 60 -40.40 17.72 35.25
N ASP A 61 -39.69 17.61 36.37
CA ASP A 61 -40.00 18.31 37.63
C ASP A 61 -39.86 19.82 37.48
N GLY A 62 -38.93 20.23 36.61
CA GLY A 62 -38.94 21.57 36.05
C GLY A 62 -38.21 22.63 36.89
N ASP A 63 -37.51 22.23 37.93
CA ASP A 63 -36.83 23.08 38.92
C ASP A 63 -35.52 23.75 38.43
N GLY A 64 -35.03 23.35 37.24
CA GLY A 64 -33.78 23.87 36.67
C GLY A 64 -32.51 23.18 37.19
N SER A 65 -32.66 22.05 37.86
CA SER A 65 -31.55 21.30 38.49
C SER A 65 -30.97 20.20 37.59
N LEU A 66 -31.39 20.09 36.32
CA LEU A 66 -31.01 19.00 35.42
C LEU A 66 -29.50 18.74 35.38
N TYR A 67 -28.71 19.82 35.39
CA TYR A 67 -27.25 19.77 35.31
C TYR A 67 -26.54 19.80 36.66
N GLN A 68 -27.29 19.83 37.78
CA GLN A 68 -26.80 19.72 39.16
C GLN A 68 -27.00 18.30 39.73
N LEU A 69 -27.83 17.49 39.08
CA LEU A 69 -28.06 16.09 39.43
C LEU A 69 -26.78 15.25 39.32
N THR A 70 -26.53 14.42 40.33
CA THR A 70 -25.58 13.31 40.29
C THR A 70 -26.28 12.01 40.65
N VAL A 71 -25.97 10.95 39.92
CA VAL A 71 -26.42 9.59 40.20
C VAL A 71 -25.20 8.76 40.59
N ARG A 72 -25.24 8.21 41.81
CA ARG A 72 -24.19 7.32 42.28
C ARG A 72 -24.43 5.90 41.79
N GLY A 73 -23.51 5.43 40.94
CA GLY A 73 -23.50 4.06 40.45
C GLY A 73 -23.22 3.03 41.54
N ALA A 74 -23.48 1.75 41.25
CA ALA A 74 -23.19 0.64 42.16
C ALA A 74 -21.67 0.43 42.41
N ASP A 75 -20.83 1.03 41.58
CA ASP A 75 -19.37 1.12 41.69
C ASP A 75 -18.90 2.29 42.56
N GLY A 76 -19.83 3.11 43.05
CA GLY A 76 -19.53 4.28 43.88
C GLY A 76 -19.17 5.55 43.09
N ILE A 77 -19.14 5.50 41.75
CA ILE A 77 -18.86 6.65 40.88
C ILE A 77 -20.11 7.52 40.75
N GLU A 78 -19.95 8.83 40.93
CA GLU A 78 -21.03 9.81 40.72
C GLU A 78 -21.02 10.30 39.26
N LEU A 79 -22.15 10.13 38.58
CA LEU A 79 -22.33 10.52 37.18
C LEU A 79 -23.40 11.60 37.07
N GLY A 80 -23.07 12.70 36.39
CA GLY A 80 -24.02 13.77 36.09
C GLY A 80 -24.66 13.64 34.71
N PHE A 81 -25.76 14.37 34.49
CA PHE A 81 -26.36 14.48 33.16
C PHE A 81 -25.49 15.37 32.26
N THR A 82 -25.05 14.85 31.11
CA THR A 82 -24.11 15.51 30.18
C THR A 82 -24.68 15.71 28.76
N TYR A 83 -25.96 15.41 28.56
CA TYR A 83 -26.61 15.44 27.26
C TYR A 83 -27.41 16.74 27.07
N PRO A 84 -27.72 17.16 25.83
CA PRO A 84 -28.58 18.30 25.58
C PRO A 84 -29.98 18.11 26.19
N PRO A 85 -30.72 19.19 26.51
CA PRO A 85 -32.05 19.08 27.13
C PRO A 85 -33.06 18.30 26.27
N PHE A 86 -32.94 18.35 24.95
CA PHE A 86 -33.75 17.54 24.04
C PHE A 86 -33.62 16.03 24.32
N ALA A 87 -32.45 15.55 24.74
CA ALA A 87 -32.27 14.16 25.12
C ALA A 87 -33.05 13.81 26.40
N ALA A 88 -33.10 14.71 27.39
CA ALA A 88 -33.87 14.50 28.62
C ALA A 88 -35.36 14.30 28.33
N LEU A 89 -35.92 15.05 27.37
CA LEU A 89 -37.29 14.87 26.89
C LEU A 89 -37.53 13.45 26.36
N LEU A 90 -36.58 12.90 25.59
CA LEU A 90 -36.68 11.55 25.04
C LEU A 90 -36.51 10.46 26.10
N PHE A 91 -35.79 10.74 27.19
CA PHE A 91 -35.58 9.81 28.29
C PHE A 91 -36.69 9.83 29.34
N GLN A 92 -37.52 10.88 29.37
CA GLN A 92 -38.63 11.04 30.32
C GLN A 92 -39.58 9.83 30.41
N PRO A 93 -39.97 9.14 29.31
CA PRO A 93 -40.79 7.92 29.40
C PRO A 93 -40.13 6.81 30.23
N PHE A 94 -38.80 6.77 30.31
CA PHE A 94 -38.08 5.79 31.12
C PHE A 94 -38.00 6.17 32.61
N ALA A 95 -38.27 7.43 32.97
CA ALA A 95 -38.35 7.88 34.35
C ALA A 95 -39.59 7.30 35.07
N VAL A 96 -40.70 7.14 34.34
CA VAL A 96 -41.99 6.69 34.91
C VAL A 96 -42.15 5.16 34.99
N VAL A 97 -41.31 4.39 34.29
CA VAL A 97 -41.32 2.93 34.37
C VAL A 97 -40.32 2.42 35.39
N GLY A 98 -40.60 1.26 35.99
CA GLY A 98 -39.72 0.62 36.97
C GLY A 98 -38.32 0.34 36.39
N PRO A 99 -37.24 0.43 37.21
CA PRO A 99 -35.86 0.27 36.73
C PRO A 99 -35.61 -1.02 35.95
N GLU A 100 -36.15 -2.15 36.42
CA GLU A 100 -35.97 -3.46 35.78
C GLU A 100 -36.68 -3.53 34.40
N VAL A 101 -37.82 -2.87 34.28
CA VAL A 101 -38.56 -2.77 33.01
C VAL A 101 -37.81 -1.88 32.03
N ALA A 102 -37.29 -0.73 32.48
CA ALA A 102 -36.45 0.14 31.67
C ALA A 102 -35.22 -0.60 31.14
N ILE A 103 -34.53 -1.34 31.99
CA ILE A 103 -33.38 -2.18 31.65
C ILE A 103 -33.74 -3.20 30.57
N GLY A 104 -34.85 -3.93 30.75
CA GLY A 104 -35.31 -4.94 29.79
C GLY A 104 -35.60 -4.34 28.42
N ILE A 105 -36.37 -3.24 28.37
CA ILE A 105 -36.71 -2.54 27.13
C ILE A 105 -35.45 -2.00 26.46
N TRP A 106 -34.55 -1.37 27.22
CA TRP A 106 -33.33 -0.75 26.69
C TRP A 106 -32.35 -1.79 26.12
N THR A 107 -32.18 -2.91 26.83
CA THR A 107 -31.34 -4.02 26.39
C THR A 107 -31.88 -4.66 25.12
N LEU A 108 -33.19 -4.93 25.06
CA LEU A 108 -33.84 -5.46 23.88
C LEU A 108 -33.69 -4.49 22.69
N GLY A 109 -33.97 -3.21 22.91
CA GLY A 109 -33.80 -2.17 21.89
C GLY A 109 -32.36 -2.10 21.37
N SER A 110 -31.37 -2.19 22.25
CA SER A 110 -29.94 -2.17 21.90
C SER A 110 -29.54 -3.40 21.06
N MET A 111 -30.04 -4.59 21.41
CA MET A 111 -29.85 -5.81 20.63
C MET A 111 -30.49 -5.75 19.25
N LEU A 112 -31.71 -5.22 19.17
CA LEU A 112 -32.39 -5.00 17.89
C LEU A 112 -31.64 -3.98 17.03
N ALA A 113 -31.12 -2.90 17.63
CA ALA A 113 -30.33 -1.91 16.94
C ALA A 113 -29.01 -2.49 16.40
N LEU A 114 -28.28 -3.27 17.20
CA LEU A 114 -27.07 -3.97 16.79
C LEU A 114 -27.33 -4.92 15.61
N ALA A 115 -28.38 -5.75 15.71
CA ALA A 115 -28.77 -6.65 14.64
C ALA A 115 -29.18 -5.90 13.36
N ALA A 116 -29.89 -4.77 13.49
CA ALA A 116 -30.26 -3.92 12.36
C ALA A 116 -29.03 -3.32 11.67
N VAL A 117 -28.05 -2.80 12.42
CA VAL A 117 -26.78 -2.29 11.88
C VAL A 117 -26.03 -3.38 11.12
N LEU A 118 -25.88 -4.57 11.73
CA LEU A 118 -25.21 -5.69 11.08
C LEU A 118 -25.92 -6.10 9.80
N ARG A 119 -27.25 -6.13 9.80
CA ARG A 119 -28.04 -6.45 8.60
C ARG A 119 -27.86 -5.42 7.50
N LEU A 120 -27.76 -4.13 7.83
CA LEU A 120 -27.48 -3.05 6.87
C LEU A 120 -26.10 -3.23 6.23
N VAL A 121 -25.08 -3.47 7.04
CA VAL A 121 -23.69 -3.63 6.57
C VAL A 121 -23.53 -4.90 5.74
N LEU A 122 -24.10 -6.03 6.18
CA LEU A 122 -24.07 -7.28 5.43
C LEU A 122 -24.78 -7.17 4.07
N ARG A 123 -25.89 -6.42 4.01
CA ARG A 123 -26.53 -6.10 2.72
C ARG A 123 -25.60 -5.28 1.83
N ALA A 124 -24.95 -4.25 2.38
CA ALA A 124 -24.02 -3.41 1.64
C ALA A 124 -22.78 -4.17 1.14
N THR A 125 -22.39 -5.27 1.78
CA THR A 125 -21.29 -6.13 1.30
C THR A 125 -21.70 -7.13 0.22
N GLY A 126 -22.98 -7.18 -0.17
CA GLY A 126 -23.49 -8.05 -1.22
C GLY A 126 -23.91 -9.45 -0.74
N VAL A 127 -24.14 -9.64 0.56
CA VAL A 127 -24.62 -10.93 1.10
C VAL A 127 -26.03 -11.24 0.56
N PRO A 128 -26.27 -12.43 -0.02
CA PRO A 128 -27.56 -12.77 -0.59
C PRO A 128 -28.63 -13.00 0.49
N GLN A 129 -29.89 -12.65 0.18
CA GLN A 129 -31.02 -12.72 1.13
C GLN A 129 -31.13 -14.03 1.91
N PRO A 130 -30.92 -15.23 1.32
CA PRO A 130 -31.03 -16.50 2.06
C PRO A 130 -30.02 -16.64 3.21
N ARG A 131 -28.85 -15.99 3.13
CA ARG A 131 -27.79 -16.06 4.15
C ARG A 131 -27.81 -14.87 5.10
N LEU A 132 -28.49 -13.79 4.72
CA LEU A 132 -28.47 -12.53 5.45
C LEU A 132 -28.98 -12.67 6.89
N GLY A 133 -30.08 -13.39 7.11
CA GLY A 133 -30.64 -13.60 8.45
C GLY A 133 -29.66 -14.35 9.37
N THR A 134 -29.13 -15.48 8.91
CA THR A 134 -28.16 -16.27 9.66
C THR A 134 -26.88 -15.49 9.94
N LEU A 135 -26.31 -14.80 8.95
CA LEU A 135 -25.09 -14.01 9.15
C LEU A 135 -25.31 -12.79 10.04
N THR A 136 -26.52 -12.21 10.04
CA THR A 136 -26.88 -11.14 11.00
C THR A 136 -26.86 -11.69 12.43
N LEU A 137 -27.47 -12.86 12.67
CA LEU A 137 -27.48 -13.50 13.99
C LEU A 137 -26.08 -13.92 14.44
N VAL A 138 -25.32 -14.59 13.57
CA VAL A 138 -23.92 -14.99 13.85
C VAL A 138 -23.07 -13.75 14.15
N GLY A 139 -23.18 -12.69 13.35
CA GLY A 139 -22.48 -11.44 13.60
C GLY A 139 -22.89 -10.78 14.92
N THR A 140 -24.16 -10.87 15.29
CA THR A 140 -24.68 -10.32 16.56
C THR A 140 -24.06 -11.06 17.73
N VAL A 141 -24.08 -12.40 17.72
CA VAL A 141 -23.43 -13.24 18.74
C VAL A 141 -21.92 -12.97 18.81
N ALA A 142 -21.25 -12.86 17.66
CA ALA A 142 -19.81 -12.59 17.59
C ALA A 142 -19.44 -11.19 18.11
N ALA A 143 -20.36 -10.22 18.05
CA ALA A 143 -20.14 -8.87 18.56
C ALA A 143 -20.30 -8.77 20.09
N LEU A 144 -21.13 -9.63 20.72
CA LEU A 144 -21.38 -9.60 22.17
C LEU A 144 -20.13 -9.62 23.05
N PRO A 145 -19.11 -10.48 22.81
CA PRO A 145 -17.92 -10.50 23.65
C PRO A 145 -17.00 -9.29 23.46
N MET A 146 -17.20 -8.48 22.41
CA MET A 146 -16.43 -7.24 22.23
C MET A 146 -16.79 -6.29 23.37
N PHE A 147 -15.80 -5.77 24.09
CA PHE A 147 -16.03 -4.91 25.24
C PHE A 147 -16.74 -3.60 24.86
N ALA A 148 -16.53 -3.11 23.64
CA ALA A 148 -17.31 -2.01 23.10
C ALA A 148 -18.83 -2.29 23.11
N VAL A 149 -19.25 -3.54 22.90
CA VAL A 149 -20.66 -3.95 22.88
C VAL A 149 -21.13 -4.38 24.27
N SER A 150 -20.42 -5.28 24.94
CA SER A 150 -20.82 -5.71 26.29
C SER A 150 -20.78 -4.55 27.28
N GLY A 151 -19.76 -3.69 27.24
CA GLY A 151 -19.70 -2.46 28.03
C GLY A 151 -20.85 -1.50 27.72
N HIS A 152 -21.21 -1.33 26.44
CA HIS A 152 -22.37 -0.52 26.03
C HIS A 152 -23.69 -1.01 26.63
N LEU A 153 -23.89 -2.33 26.66
CA LEU A 153 -25.06 -2.96 27.26
C LEU A 153 -25.04 -2.89 28.78
N GLN A 154 -23.86 -3.03 29.40
CA GLN A 154 -23.68 -2.91 30.85
C GLN A 154 -24.19 -1.55 31.31
N VAL A 155 -23.60 -0.46 30.78
CA VAL A 155 -23.98 0.90 31.21
C VAL A 155 -25.35 1.36 30.71
N GLY A 156 -25.92 0.69 29.71
CA GLY A 156 -27.16 1.10 29.07
C GLY A 156 -27.00 2.37 28.23
N GLN A 157 -25.92 2.46 27.45
CA GLN A 157 -25.58 3.64 26.66
C GLN A 157 -26.51 3.81 25.42
N VAL A 158 -26.63 5.03 24.87
CA VAL A 158 -27.50 5.32 23.70
C VAL A 158 -26.82 5.10 22.34
N GLY A 159 -25.49 4.92 22.32
CA GLY A 159 -24.65 4.88 21.11
C GLY A 159 -25.13 3.97 19.97
N LEU A 160 -25.63 2.74 20.25
CA LEU A 160 -26.12 1.83 19.20
C LEU A 160 -27.32 2.39 18.43
N PHE A 161 -28.22 3.13 19.10
CA PHE A 161 -29.37 3.77 18.46
C PHE A 161 -28.90 4.92 17.55
N LEU A 162 -27.95 5.73 18.01
CA LEU A 162 -27.39 6.83 17.23
C LEU A 162 -26.65 6.31 15.98
N MET A 163 -25.86 5.25 16.14
CA MET A 163 -25.19 4.58 15.03
C MET A 163 -26.19 4.07 14.00
N LEU A 164 -27.29 3.45 14.44
CA LEU A 164 -28.35 2.99 13.54
C LEU A 164 -29.00 4.15 12.77
N ILE A 165 -29.37 5.23 13.46
CA ILE A 165 -29.97 6.43 12.85
C ILE A 165 -29.04 7.00 11.78
N VAL A 166 -27.76 7.20 12.12
CA VAL A 166 -26.76 7.75 11.20
C VAL A 166 -26.54 6.84 10.00
N LEU A 167 -26.40 5.53 10.21
CA LEU A 167 -26.18 4.58 9.11
C LEU A 167 -27.41 4.50 8.20
N VAL A 168 -28.63 4.45 8.74
CA VAL A 168 -29.86 4.45 7.92
C VAL A 168 -29.98 5.71 7.09
N ASP A 169 -29.62 6.86 7.64
CA ASP A 169 -29.65 8.15 6.94
C ASP A 169 -28.59 8.19 5.84
N LEU A 170 -27.31 8.02 6.21
CA LEU A 170 -26.19 8.26 5.29
C LEU A 170 -25.98 7.16 4.24
N THR A 171 -26.36 5.91 4.53
CA THR A 171 -26.28 4.81 3.54
C THR A 171 -27.55 4.64 2.71
N GLY A 172 -28.57 5.47 2.96
CA GLY A 172 -29.80 5.54 2.18
C GLY A 172 -29.66 6.31 0.86
N ASP A 173 -30.78 6.49 0.16
CA ASP A 173 -30.81 7.25 -1.10
C ASP A 173 -30.59 8.75 -0.83
N PRO A 174 -29.51 9.36 -1.36
CA PRO A 174 -29.19 10.77 -1.16
C PRO A 174 -30.19 11.75 -1.79
N ARG A 175 -31.08 11.27 -2.68
CA ARG A 175 -32.12 12.11 -3.32
C ARG A 175 -33.27 12.42 -2.37
N ARG A 176 -33.42 11.66 -1.27
CA ARG A 176 -34.50 11.87 -0.29
C ARG A 176 -34.49 13.31 0.23
N ARG A 177 -35.67 13.93 0.32
CA ARG A 177 -35.82 15.33 0.76
C ARG A 177 -35.19 15.60 2.13
N TRP A 178 -35.27 14.63 3.02
CA TRP A 178 -34.79 14.70 4.40
C TRP A 178 -33.45 13.98 4.63
N TYR A 179 -32.71 13.66 3.58
CA TYR A 179 -31.37 13.07 3.74
C TYR A 179 -30.47 14.02 4.54
N GLY A 180 -29.90 13.52 5.63
CA GLY A 180 -29.14 14.31 6.62
C GLY A 180 -29.93 14.64 7.90
N LEU A 181 -31.26 14.55 7.89
CA LEU A 181 -32.08 14.86 9.07
C LEU A 181 -31.78 13.90 10.24
N GLY A 182 -31.52 12.63 9.96
CA GLY A 182 -31.17 11.64 10.97
C GLY A 182 -29.86 11.98 11.68
N VAL A 183 -28.85 12.44 10.94
CA VAL A 183 -27.59 12.98 11.51
C VAL A 183 -27.88 14.14 12.47
N GLY A 184 -28.73 15.08 12.05
CA GLY A 184 -29.13 16.23 12.87
C GLY A 184 -29.86 15.85 14.16
N LEU A 185 -30.84 14.95 14.06
CA LEU A 185 -31.58 14.45 15.22
C LEU A 185 -30.67 13.68 16.18
N ALA A 186 -29.78 12.82 15.65
CA ALA A 186 -28.81 12.09 16.47
C ALA A 186 -27.84 13.05 17.18
N ALA A 187 -27.38 14.11 16.50
CA ALA A 187 -26.57 15.17 17.08
C ALA A 187 -27.30 15.92 18.21
N GLY A 188 -28.62 16.10 18.08
CA GLY A 188 -29.46 16.70 19.12
C GLY A 188 -29.59 15.85 20.38
N ILE A 189 -29.45 14.52 20.26
CA ILE A 189 -29.43 13.59 21.40
C ILE A 189 -28.05 13.58 22.05
N LYS A 190 -26.97 13.46 21.25
CA LYS A 190 -25.58 13.47 21.72
C LYS A 190 -24.75 14.13 20.63
N LEU A 191 -23.85 15.05 20.97
CA LEU A 191 -23.17 15.89 19.97
C LEU A 191 -22.20 15.15 19.02
N THR A 192 -21.81 13.92 19.33
CA THR A 192 -20.79 13.19 18.56
C THR A 192 -21.09 13.01 17.05
N PRO A 193 -22.33 12.88 16.57
CA PRO A 193 -22.66 12.84 15.15
C PRO A 193 -22.43 14.15 14.38
N LEU A 194 -22.11 15.28 15.03
CA LEU A 194 -21.79 16.53 14.32
C LEU A 194 -20.58 16.39 13.39
N VAL A 195 -19.68 15.44 13.65
CA VAL A 195 -18.58 15.11 12.72
C VAL A 195 -19.09 14.74 11.32
N PHE A 196 -20.28 14.14 11.22
CA PHE A 196 -20.88 13.78 9.94
C PHE A 196 -21.41 15.01 9.18
N VAL A 197 -21.72 16.12 9.85
CA VAL A 197 -22.05 17.39 9.17
C VAL A 197 -20.82 17.90 8.42
N VAL A 198 -19.64 17.85 9.06
CA VAL A 198 -18.37 18.21 8.42
C VAL A 198 -18.07 17.28 7.24
N TYR A 199 -18.28 15.97 7.41
CA TYR A 199 -18.18 15.00 6.31
C TYR A 199 -19.11 15.30 5.14
N LEU A 200 -20.38 15.65 5.40
CA LEU A 200 -21.33 16.03 4.35
C LEU A 200 -20.89 17.31 3.61
N LEU A 201 -20.38 18.31 4.32
CA LEU A 201 -19.83 19.52 3.70
C LEU A 201 -18.60 19.19 2.85
N ALA A 202 -17.65 18.42 3.38
CA ALA A 202 -16.41 18.07 2.69
C ALA A 202 -16.63 17.14 1.48
N THR A 203 -17.70 16.36 1.46
CA THR A 203 -18.16 15.58 0.30
C THR A 203 -18.95 16.40 -0.72
N GLY A 204 -19.16 17.70 -0.49
CA GLY A 204 -19.91 18.60 -1.39
C GLY A 204 -21.43 18.52 -1.25
N ARG A 205 -21.95 17.80 -0.24
CA ARG A 205 -23.39 17.58 -0.02
C ARG A 205 -24.01 18.68 0.82
N VAL A 206 -23.91 19.92 0.33
CA VAL A 206 -24.33 21.13 1.07
C VAL A 206 -25.79 21.05 1.51
N ARG A 207 -26.70 20.57 0.67
CA ARG A 207 -28.11 20.40 1.05
C ARG A 207 -28.28 19.45 2.23
N ALA A 208 -27.61 18.31 2.21
CA ALA A 208 -27.69 17.32 3.27
C ALA A 208 -27.11 17.86 4.59
N ALA A 209 -25.98 18.57 4.51
CA ALA A 209 -25.39 19.26 5.66
C ALA A 209 -26.35 20.32 6.23
N ALA A 210 -27.01 21.11 5.37
CA ALA A 210 -28.01 22.08 5.79
C ALA A 210 -29.24 21.41 6.43
N THR A 211 -29.71 20.28 5.89
CA THR A 211 -30.78 19.48 6.51
C THR A 211 -30.36 18.94 7.88
N ALA A 212 -29.14 18.44 8.00
CA ALA A 212 -28.60 17.94 9.27
C ALA A 212 -28.48 19.07 10.31
N LEU A 213 -27.93 20.21 9.91
CA LEU A 213 -27.83 21.39 10.77
C LEU A 213 -29.21 21.92 11.15
N GLY A 214 -30.16 21.98 10.21
CA GLY A 214 -31.54 22.38 10.47
C GLY A 214 -32.25 21.44 11.45
N GLY A 215 -32.07 20.12 11.29
CA GLY A 215 -32.56 19.12 12.24
C GLY A 215 -31.98 19.31 13.63
N PHE A 216 -30.65 19.49 13.71
CA PHE A 216 -29.95 19.76 14.97
C PHE A 216 -30.44 21.05 15.64
N LEU A 217 -30.48 22.17 14.92
CA LEU A 217 -31.01 23.44 15.41
C LEU A 217 -32.49 23.32 15.83
N GLY A 218 -33.28 22.50 15.13
CA GLY A 218 -34.65 22.17 15.53
C GLY A 218 -34.71 21.49 16.89
N THR A 219 -33.81 20.53 17.18
CA THR A 219 -33.74 19.92 18.53
C THR A 219 -33.35 20.91 19.61
N ILE A 220 -32.46 21.86 19.32
CA ILE A 220 -32.09 22.95 20.22
C ILE A 220 -33.30 23.85 20.49
N ALA A 221 -34.03 24.25 19.45
CA ALA A 221 -35.23 25.06 19.57
C ALA A 221 -36.31 24.35 20.41
N VAL A 222 -36.54 23.05 20.21
CA VAL A 222 -37.44 22.26 21.06
C VAL A 222 -36.97 22.26 22.51
N GLY A 223 -35.66 22.11 22.75
CA GLY A 223 -35.07 22.22 24.08
C GLY A 223 -35.36 23.57 24.74
N TYR A 224 -35.15 24.68 24.03
CA TYR A 224 -35.44 26.03 24.56
C TYR A 224 -36.93 26.29 24.76
N LEU A 225 -37.80 25.79 23.87
CA LEU A 225 -39.25 25.92 24.00
C LEU A 225 -39.79 25.13 25.19
N TRP A 226 -39.19 23.98 25.50
CA TRP A 226 -39.61 23.12 26.61
C TRP A 226 -38.97 23.55 27.94
N ARG A 227 -37.65 23.78 27.95
CA ARG A 227 -36.83 24.08 29.14
C ARG A 227 -35.80 25.19 28.85
N PRO A 228 -36.20 26.47 28.90
CA PRO A 228 -35.31 27.60 28.60
C PRO A 228 -34.10 27.71 29.56
N ALA A 229 -34.33 27.50 30.86
CA ALA A 229 -33.29 27.62 31.88
C ALA A 229 -32.23 26.53 31.75
N ASP A 230 -32.65 25.25 31.64
CA ASP A 230 -31.73 24.13 31.42
C ASP A 230 -30.98 24.27 30.09
N SER A 231 -31.67 24.71 29.03
CA SER A 231 -31.03 24.96 27.73
C SER A 231 -29.97 26.05 27.81
N SER A 232 -30.26 27.15 28.50
CA SER A 232 -29.29 28.23 28.71
C SER A 232 -28.07 27.70 29.46
N ALA A 233 -28.28 26.98 30.58
CA ALA A 233 -27.20 26.40 31.38
C ALA A 233 -26.31 25.42 30.59
N TYR A 234 -26.90 24.61 29.70
CA TYR A 234 -26.14 23.70 28.87
C TYR A 234 -25.23 24.44 27.88
N TRP A 235 -25.82 25.33 27.07
CA TRP A 235 -25.12 25.98 25.96
C TRP A 235 -24.16 27.10 26.41
N SER A 236 -24.37 27.70 27.58
CA SER A 236 -23.53 28.79 28.08
C SER A 236 -22.30 28.33 28.89
N GLY A 237 -22.21 27.06 29.30
CA GLY A 237 -21.11 26.61 30.15
C GLY A 237 -20.97 25.10 30.32
N ALA A 238 -22.06 24.37 30.58
CA ALA A 238 -21.96 22.94 30.91
C ALA A 238 -21.36 22.09 29.77
N LEU A 239 -21.54 22.52 28.52
CA LEU A 239 -20.94 21.86 27.35
C LEU A 239 -19.40 21.92 27.35
N VAL A 240 -18.82 23.03 27.82
CA VAL A 240 -17.37 23.29 27.72
C VAL A 240 -16.63 22.79 28.97
N ASP A 241 -17.35 22.56 30.06
CA ASP A 241 -16.79 22.05 31.31
C ASP A 241 -16.56 20.53 31.26
N THR A 242 -15.40 20.14 30.74
CA THR A 242 -15.00 18.71 30.62
C THR A 242 -14.76 18.02 31.96
N SER A 243 -14.58 18.77 33.06
CA SER A 243 -14.38 18.21 34.40
C SER A 243 -15.60 17.44 34.90
N ARG A 244 -16.78 17.74 34.32
CA ARG A 244 -18.04 17.04 34.56
C ARG A 244 -18.12 15.64 33.95
N VAL A 245 -17.23 15.33 33.01
CA VAL A 245 -17.25 14.07 32.25
C VAL A 245 -16.19 13.10 32.76
N THR A 246 -15.00 13.59 33.11
CA THR A 246 -13.97 12.78 33.77
C THR A 246 -13.02 13.65 34.58
N ALA A 247 -12.54 13.12 35.70
CA ALA A 247 -11.56 13.78 36.56
C ALA A 247 -10.12 13.68 36.00
N ASP A 248 -9.80 12.66 35.20
CA ASP A 248 -8.47 12.46 34.62
C ASP A 248 -8.54 11.84 33.21
N LEU A 249 -7.97 12.53 32.22
CA LEU A 249 -7.93 12.08 30.83
C LEU A 249 -7.10 10.81 30.61
N ARG A 250 -6.19 10.47 31.54
CA ARG A 250 -5.30 9.30 31.46
C ARG A 250 -6.01 7.98 31.67
N THR A 251 -7.20 7.98 32.29
CA THR A 251 -7.93 6.74 32.59
C THR A 251 -7.97 5.79 31.40
N ILE A 252 -7.75 4.50 31.66
CA ILE A 252 -7.79 3.46 30.61
C ILE A 252 -9.15 3.35 29.95
N LEU A 253 -10.21 3.88 30.58
CA LEU A 253 -11.53 3.91 29.97
C LEU A 253 -11.58 4.88 28.77
N ASN A 254 -10.71 5.91 28.73
CA ASN A 254 -10.61 6.86 27.63
C ASN A 254 -9.74 6.31 26.48
N GLN A 255 -10.41 5.76 25.47
CA GLN A 255 -9.86 5.19 24.26
C GLN A 255 -9.90 6.17 23.08
N SER A 256 -9.55 7.44 23.34
CA SER A 256 -9.31 8.47 22.33
C SER A 256 -7.81 8.70 22.14
N LEU A 257 -7.42 9.33 21.03
CA LEU A 257 -6.03 9.74 20.81
C LEU A 257 -5.54 10.77 21.85
N PRO A 258 -6.34 11.80 22.23
CA PRO A 258 -6.02 12.61 23.41
C PRO A 258 -5.75 11.80 24.68
N GLY A 259 -6.60 10.82 25.01
CA GLY A 259 -6.39 9.95 26.18
C GLY A 259 -5.13 9.11 26.07
N ALA A 260 -4.81 8.60 24.88
CA ALA A 260 -3.57 7.88 24.63
C ALA A 260 -2.34 8.76 24.80
N LEU A 261 -2.37 9.98 24.27
CA LEU A 261 -1.28 10.95 24.42
C LEU A 261 -1.11 11.37 25.89
N ALA A 262 -2.21 11.54 26.62
CA ALA A 262 -2.16 11.84 28.06
C ALA A 262 -1.47 10.72 28.85
N ARG A 263 -1.79 9.44 28.54
CA ARG A 263 -1.08 8.28 29.13
C ARG A 263 0.39 8.23 28.72
N LEU A 264 0.71 8.46 27.44
CA LEU A 264 2.08 8.43 26.91
C LEU A 264 2.98 9.51 27.52
N THR A 265 2.41 10.66 27.85
CA THR A 265 3.14 11.81 28.41
C THR A 265 3.05 11.90 29.93
N ASP A 266 2.30 10.98 30.56
CA ASP A 266 1.88 11.01 31.96
C ASP A 266 1.41 12.41 32.41
N SER A 267 0.69 13.10 31.52
CA SER A 267 0.26 14.49 31.72
C SER A 267 -1.16 14.70 31.23
N GLY A 268 -1.95 15.44 32.00
CA GLY A 268 -3.26 15.94 31.57
C GLY A 268 -3.19 17.16 30.64
N ASP A 269 -2.00 17.77 30.47
CA ASP A 269 -1.82 18.95 29.62
C ASP A 269 -1.59 18.56 28.14
N LEU A 270 -2.63 18.72 27.33
CA LEU A 270 -2.64 18.34 25.92
C LEU A 270 -2.13 19.42 24.95
N ARG A 271 -1.55 20.53 25.43
CA ARG A 271 -1.06 21.63 24.56
C ARG A 271 -0.10 21.16 23.46
N LEU A 272 0.76 20.18 23.76
CA LEU A 272 1.69 19.57 22.78
C LEU A 272 1.08 18.38 22.01
N GLY A 273 -0.01 17.79 22.49
CA GLY A 273 -0.70 16.63 21.89
C GLY A 273 -1.74 16.98 20.82
N TRP A 274 -2.10 18.26 20.67
CA TRP A 274 -3.17 18.67 19.75
C TRP A 274 -2.79 18.56 18.27
N LEU A 275 -1.50 18.75 17.93
CA LEU A 275 -1.03 18.64 16.54
C LEU A 275 -1.22 17.22 15.97
N PRO A 276 -0.77 16.13 16.62
CA PRO A 276 -1.08 14.77 16.18
C PRO A 276 -2.57 14.50 16.02
N VAL A 277 -3.40 15.01 16.94
CA VAL A 277 -4.86 14.86 16.90
C VAL A 277 -5.46 15.57 15.68
N ALA A 278 -5.03 16.81 15.41
CA ALA A 278 -5.46 17.58 14.24
C ALA A 278 -5.02 16.91 12.93
N LEU A 279 -3.79 16.39 12.86
CA LEU A 279 -3.28 15.67 11.69
C LEU A 279 -4.08 14.39 11.42
N VAL A 280 -4.35 13.58 12.45
CA VAL A 280 -5.19 12.38 12.33
C VAL A 280 -6.63 12.76 11.95
N GLY A 281 -7.17 13.85 12.49
CA GLY A 281 -8.47 14.38 12.12
C GLY A 281 -8.56 14.79 10.66
N ALA A 282 -7.60 15.57 10.18
CA ALA A 282 -7.53 16.01 8.79
C ALA A 282 -7.33 14.83 7.83
N ALA A 283 -6.38 13.94 8.12
CA ALA A 283 -6.09 12.77 7.30
C ALA A 283 -7.28 11.79 7.25
N GLY A 284 -7.88 11.50 8.41
CA GLY A 284 -9.03 10.60 8.53
C GLY A 284 -10.28 11.14 7.84
N LEU A 285 -10.55 12.45 7.95
CA LEU A 285 -11.64 13.09 7.23
C LEU A 285 -11.39 13.15 5.72
N ALA A 286 -10.18 13.52 5.29
CA ALA A 286 -9.81 13.51 3.87
C ALA A 286 -9.98 12.10 3.27
N LEU A 287 -9.59 11.07 4.03
CA LEU A 287 -9.80 9.68 3.66
C LEU A 287 -11.28 9.31 3.55
N ALA A 288 -12.09 9.69 4.55
CA ALA A 288 -13.52 9.46 4.52
C ALA A 288 -14.18 10.09 3.28
N VAL A 289 -13.82 11.34 2.98
CA VAL A 289 -14.29 12.07 1.79
C VAL A 289 -13.86 11.38 0.50
N TRP A 290 -12.60 10.94 0.42
CA TRP A 290 -12.10 10.21 -0.74
C TRP A 290 -12.85 8.90 -0.96
N CYS A 291 -13.11 8.13 0.10
CA CYS A 291 -13.90 6.90 0.03
C CYS A 291 -15.33 7.16 -0.48
N ALA A 292 -15.98 8.22 0.02
CA ALA A 292 -17.31 8.62 -0.42
C ALA A 292 -17.34 9.03 -1.90
N ARG A 293 -16.35 9.81 -2.34
CA ARG A 293 -16.22 10.24 -3.75
C ARG A 293 -15.89 9.08 -4.68
N ALA A 294 -15.25 8.02 -4.18
CA ALA A 294 -15.01 6.78 -4.90
C ALA A 294 -16.25 5.85 -4.97
N GLY A 295 -17.42 6.30 -4.48
CA GLY A 295 -18.66 5.52 -4.51
C GLY A 295 -18.82 4.52 -3.36
N GLU A 296 -17.89 4.48 -2.41
CA GLU A 296 -17.93 3.60 -1.24
C GLU A 296 -18.46 4.35 0.00
N GLU A 297 -19.75 4.66 0.00
CA GLU A 297 -20.37 5.50 1.03
C GLU A 297 -20.24 4.93 2.44
N LEU A 298 -20.57 3.64 2.63
CA LEU A 298 -20.45 2.99 3.93
C LEU A 298 -19.03 3.03 4.46
N LEU A 299 -18.03 2.93 3.59
CA LEU A 299 -16.63 3.02 3.96
C LEU A 299 -16.28 4.44 4.44
N GLY A 300 -16.73 5.46 3.70
CA GLY A 300 -16.54 6.87 4.07
C GLY A 300 -17.18 7.20 5.43
N VAL A 301 -18.40 6.74 5.66
CA VAL A 301 -19.10 6.91 6.95
C VAL A 301 -18.35 6.24 8.10
N LEU A 302 -17.88 5.00 7.91
CA LEU A 302 -17.14 4.30 8.96
C LEU A 302 -15.76 4.92 9.23
N ALA A 303 -15.05 5.37 8.19
CA ALA A 303 -13.80 6.12 8.36
C ALA A 303 -14.03 7.44 9.10
N CYS A 304 -15.10 8.17 8.79
CA CYS A 304 -15.50 9.38 9.51
C CYS A 304 -15.83 9.07 10.99
N ALA A 305 -16.56 8.00 11.27
CA ALA A 305 -16.89 7.57 12.62
C ALA A 305 -15.64 7.21 13.43
N THR A 306 -14.73 6.41 12.86
CA THR A 306 -13.45 6.05 13.50
C THR A 306 -12.60 7.28 13.75
N THR A 307 -12.55 8.22 12.80
CA THR A 307 -11.85 9.49 12.97
C THR A 307 -12.44 10.28 14.14
N GLY A 308 -13.76 10.41 14.21
CA GLY A 308 -14.45 11.07 15.32
C GLY A 308 -14.14 10.46 16.69
N LEU A 309 -14.08 9.13 16.78
CA LEU A 309 -13.70 8.42 18.01
C LEU A 309 -12.24 8.69 18.40
N LEU A 310 -11.32 8.76 17.43
CA LEU A 310 -9.91 9.04 17.69
C LEU A 310 -9.70 10.49 18.17
N ILE A 311 -10.36 11.48 17.55
CA ILE A 311 -10.10 12.89 17.82
C ILE A 311 -10.96 13.50 18.93
N SER A 312 -12.01 12.80 19.36
CA SER A 312 -12.81 13.24 20.51
C SER A 312 -11.92 13.42 21.75
N PRO A 313 -12.13 14.45 22.59
CA PRO A 313 -11.39 14.59 23.86
C PRO A 313 -11.52 13.34 24.74
N ILE A 314 -12.70 12.72 24.71
CA ILE A 314 -13.01 11.51 25.46
C ILE A 314 -13.78 10.55 24.55
N SER A 315 -13.26 9.32 24.44
CA SER A 315 -13.96 8.21 23.78
C SER A 315 -13.94 7.00 24.69
N TRP A 316 -15.01 6.79 25.45
CA TRP A 316 -15.13 5.59 26.26
C TRP A 316 -15.08 4.31 25.42
N HIS A 317 -14.62 3.21 26.02
CA HIS A 317 -14.59 1.89 25.38
C HIS A 317 -15.93 1.54 24.67
N HIS A 318 -17.07 1.86 25.28
CA HIS A 318 -18.40 1.59 24.73
C HIS A 318 -18.83 2.55 23.60
N HIS A 319 -18.07 3.61 23.31
CA HIS A 319 -18.26 4.42 22.11
C HIS A 319 -17.74 3.71 20.85
N TRP A 320 -16.81 2.76 21.01
CA TRP A 320 -16.21 1.99 19.91
C TRP A 320 -17.13 0.94 19.29
N VAL A 321 -18.44 0.96 19.55
CA VAL A 321 -19.43 0.09 18.87
C VAL A 321 -19.36 0.20 17.34
N TRP A 322 -18.84 1.31 16.80
CA TRP A 322 -18.54 1.50 15.38
C TRP A 322 -17.47 0.55 14.82
N ALA A 323 -16.65 -0.08 15.67
CA ALA A 323 -15.74 -1.14 15.23
C ALA A 323 -16.48 -2.36 14.69
N VAL A 324 -17.69 -2.66 15.20
CA VAL A 324 -18.49 -3.80 14.75
C VAL A 324 -18.79 -3.73 13.25
N PRO A 325 -19.47 -2.68 12.72
CA PRO A 325 -19.72 -2.57 11.29
C PRO A 325 -18.43 -2.47 10.45
N ALA A 326 -17.35 -1.87 10.97
CA ALA A 326 -16.06 -1.82 10.28
C ALA A 326 -15.43 -3.20 10.09
N LEU A 327 -15.39 -4.03 11.15
CA LEU A 327 -14.86 -5.40 11.08
C LEU A 327 -15.70 -6.28 10.14
N VAL A 328 -17.03 -6.14 10.15
CA VAL A 328 -17.91 -6.88 9.22
C VAL A 328 -17.68 -6.47 7.77
N LEU A 329 -17.50 -5.17 7.50
CA LEU A 329 -17.17 -4.67 6.16
C LEU A 329 -15.82 -5.25 5.67
N LEU A 330 -14.80 -5.23 6.53
CA LEU A 330 -13.47 -5.78 6.23
C LEU A 330 -13.51 -7.31 6.03
N ALA A 331 -14.26 -8.04 6.85
CA ALA A 331 -14.47 -9.48 6.70
C ALA A 331 -15.16 -9.80 5.37
N GLY A 332 -16.20 -9.05 5.00
CA GLY A 332 -16.89 -9.20 3.72
C GLY A 332 -15.99 -8.90 2.52
N ARG A 333 -15.03 -7.98 2.67
CA ARG A 333 -14.03 -7.70 1.62
C ARG A 333 -12.94 -8.78 1.56
N ALA A 334 -12.42 -9.23 2.70
CA ALA A 334 -11.46 -10.32 2.78
C ALA A 334 -12.03 -11.62 2.16
N TRP A 335 -13.31 -11.89 2.41
CA TRP A 335 -14.07 -12.97 1.78
C TRP A 335 -14.07 -12.85 0.26
N ARG A 336 -14.52 -11.70 -0.26
CA ARG A 336 -14.62 -11.46 -1.71
C ARG A 336 -13.27 -11.54 -2.42
N LEU A 337 -12.20 -11.12 -1.75
CA LEU A 337 -10.83 -11.14 -2.27
C LEU A 337 -10.09 -12.47 -2.02
N GLY A 338 -10.70 -13.45 -1.33
CA GLY A 338 -10.03 -14.70 -0.95
C GLY A 338 -8.81 -14.51 -0.05
N SER A 339 -8.73 -13.40 0.69
CA SER A 339 -7.52 -13.01 1.43
C SER A 339 -7.46 -13.66 2.81
N ARG A 340 -6.64 -14.70 2.95
CA ARG A 340 -6.38 -15.37 4.25
C ARG A 340 -5.77 -14.41 5.27
N ILE A 341 -4.82 -13.58 4.84
CA ILE A 341 -4.19 -12.55 5.68
C ILE A 341 -5.25 -11.54 6.15
N GLY A 342 -6.18 -11.17 5.28
CA GLY A 342 -7.28 -10.29 5.64
C GLY A 342 -8.16 -10.87 6.75
N PHE A 343 -8.52 -12.16 6.69
CA PHE A 343 -9.28 -12.80 7.77
C PHE A 343 -8.51 -12.86 9.08
N VAL A 344 -7.21 -13.18 9.05
CA VAL A 344 -6.36 -13.18 10.24
C VAL A 344 -6.32 -11.79 10.86
N ALA A 345 -6.14 -10.74 10.07
CA ALA A 345 -6.11 -9.37 10.56
C ALA A 345 -7.47 -8.93 11.15
N VAL A 346 -8.61 -9.34 10.57
CA VAL A 346 -9.93 -9.08 11.17
C VAL A 346 -10.07 -9.81 12.50
N GLY A 347 -9.65 -11.07 12.56
CA GLY A 347 -9.69 -11.88 13.78
C GLY A 347 -8.83 -11.28 14.90
N LEU A 348 -7.62 -10.81 14.59
CA LEU A 348 -6.76 -10.12 15.55
C LEU A 348 -7.37 -8.82 16.06
N ALA A 349 -7.93 -7.99 15.16
CA ALA A 349 -8.62 -6.76 15.56
C ALA A 349 -9.83 -7.05 16.44
N TRP A 350 -10.63 -8.08 16.10
CA TRP A 350 -11.73 -8.55 16.94
C TRP A 350 -11.25 -9.01 18.33
N LEU A 351 -10.16 -9.78 18.39
CA LEU A 351 -9.56 -10.21 19.65
C LEU A 351 -9.12 -9.04 20.53
N VAL A 352 -8.62 -7.94 19.96
CA VAL A 352 -8.31 -6.72 20.72
C VAL A 352 -9.57 -6.14 21.38
N PHE A 353 -10.67 -6.03 20.63
CA PHE A 353 -11.94 -5.53 21.18
C PHE A 353 -12.53 -6.48 22.23
N VAL A 354 -12.30 -7.79 22.13
CA VAL A 354 -12.71 -8.78 23.15
C VAL A 354 -11.80 -8.73 24.38
N ALA A 355 -10.48 -8.72 24.20
CA ALA A 355 -9.49 -8.71 25.27
C ALA A 355 -9.55 -7.42 26.11
N GLY A 356 -10.08 -6.32 25.55
CA GLY A 356 -10.36 -5.09 26.27
C GLY A 356 -11.29 -5.25 27.49
N THR A 357 -12.00 -6.38 27.62
CA THR A 357 -12.78 -6.72 28.82
C THR A 357 -11.92 -6.84 30.09
N GLY A 358 -10.64 -7.22 29.98
CA GLY A 358 -9.71 -7.31 31.11
C GLY A 358 -9.38 -5.97 31.76
N TRP A 359 -9.63 -4.85 31.07
CA TRP A 359 -9.24 -3.50 31.50
C TRP A 359 -10.08 -2.98 32.67
N VAL A 360 -11.34 -3.42 32.77
CA VAL A 360 -12.29 -3.04 33.82
C VAL A 360 -11.77 -3.44 35.20
N LEU A 361 -11.14 -4.62 35.30
CA LEU A 361 -10.64 -5.12 36.59
C LEU A 361 -9.44 -4.33 37.13
N VAL A 362 -8.69 -3.66 36.25
CA VAL A 362 -7.54 -2.81 36.59
C VAL A 362 -7.98 -1.36 36.85
N GLY A 363 -8.83 -0.81 35.98
CA GLY A 363 -9.35 0.57 36.10
C GLY A 363 -10.23 0.81 37.32
N LEU A 364 -11.06 -0.16 37.71
CA LEU A 364 -11.91 -0.04 38.91
C LEU A 364 -11.11 -0.04 40.23
N ARG A 365 -9.80 -0.32 40.19
CA ARG A 365 -8.92 -0.33 41.38
C ARG A 365 -8.04 0.92 41.49
N GLY A 366 -8.18 1.90 40.58
CA GLY A 366 -7.33 3.10 40.54
C GLY A 366 -5.87 2.82 40.16
N GLN A 367 -5.58 1.61 39.65
CA GLN A 367 -4.25 1.20 39.19
C GLN A 367 -3.99 1.62 37.72
N ASP A 368 -4.91 2.36 37.09
CA ASP A 368 -4.91 2.72 35.67
C ASP A 368 -4.39 4.14 35.37
N LEU A 369 -3.81 4.82 36.35
CA LEU A 369 -3.29 6.19 36.17
C LEU A 369 -1.78 6.24 35.88
N HIS A 370 -1.06 5.14 36.12
CA HIS A 370 0.39 5.03 35.85
C HIS A 370 0.69 3.70 35.14
N PHE A 371 0.90 3.74 33.82
CA PHE A 371 1.26 2.57 33.03
C PHE A 371 2.76 2.55 32.72
N ASP A 372 3.44 1.44 33.00
CA ASP A 372 4.81 1.16 32.57
C ASP A 372 4.84 0.10 31.44
N ASP A 373 5.88 0.15 30.61
CA ASP A 373 6.23 -0.84 29.59
C ASP A 373 5.03 -1.38 28.76
N TRP A 374 4.70 -2.66 28.96
CA TRP A 374 3.63 -3.37 28.26
C TRP A 374 2.23 -2.86 28.63
N GLY A 375 2.06 -2.27 29.82
CA GLY A 375 0.82 -1.62 30.23
C GLY A 375 0.46 -0.43 29.35
N LEU A 376 1.46 0.29 28.84
CA LEU A 376 1.27 1.44 27.97
C LEU A 376 0.86 1.03 26.54
N LEU A 377 1.44 -0.07 26.03
CA LEU A 377 0.99 -0.65 24.76
C LEU A 377 -0.44 -1.17 24.89
N HIS A 378 -0.70 -1.94 25.95
CA HIS A 378 -1.99 -2.57 26.22
C HIS A 378 -3.12 -1.55 26.39
N SER A 379 -2.90 -0.47 27.16
CA SER A 379 -3.89 0.59 27.41
C SER A 379 -4.25 1.41 26.16
N ASN A 380 -3.45 1.34 25.10
CA ASN A 380 -3.64 2.10 23.86
C ASN A 380 -4.06 1.25 22.65
N LEU A 381 -4.38 -0.05 22.85
CA LEU A 381 -4.69 -0.96 21.75
C LEU A 381 -5.92 -0.56 20.93
N TYR A 382 -6.95 0.09 21.49
CA TYR A 382 -8.09 0.55 20.68
C TYR A 382 -7.69 1.69 19.75
N VAL A 383 -6.87 2.63 20.25
CA VAL A 383 -6.39 3.76 19.45
C VAL A 383 -5.50 3.27 18.30
N LEU A 384 -4.57 2.35 18.60
CA LEU A 384 -3.72 1.73 17.58
C LEU A 384 -4.54 0.94 16.56
N THR A 385 -5.55 0.19 17.02
CA THR A 385 -6.46 -0.54 16.13
C THR A 385 -7.29 0.41 15.28
N GLY A 386 -7.76 1.53 15.83
CA GLY A 386 -8.46 2.57 15.09
C GLY A 386 -7.62 3.19 13.98
N LEU A 387 -6.36 3.52 14.26
CA LEU A 387 -5.40 4.01 13.26
C LEU A 387 -5.14 2.95 12.17
N ALA A 388 -4.99 1.68 12.56
CA ALA A 388 -4.84 0.58 11.61
C ALA A 388 -6.09 0.38 10.75
N LEU A 389 -7.30 0.51 11.32
CA LEU A 389 -8.56 0.45 10.59
C LEU A 389 -8.65 1.59 9.56
N LEU A 390 -8.25 2.82 9.91
CA LEU A 390 -8.19 3.93 8.94
C LEU A 390 -7.23 3.64 7.78
N GLY A 391 -6.09 3.00 8.03
CA GLY A 391 -5.18 2.59 6.95
C GLY A 391 -5.72 1.44 6.09
N TRP A 392 -6.47 0.51 6.68
CA TRP A 392 -6.89 -0.72 6.03
C TRP A 392 -8.23 -0.63 5.28
N LEU A 393 -9.21 0.09 5.82
CA LEU A 393 -10.50 0.36 5.17
C LEU A 393 -10.36 0.83 3.69
N PRO A 394 -9.50 1.80 3.35
CA PRO A 394 -9.33 2.29 1.97
C PRO A 394 -8.42 1.44 1.08
N PHE A 395 -7.67 0.47 1.63
CA PHE A 395 -6.61 -0.24 0.92
C PHE A 395 -7.04 -0.85 -0.43
N PRO A 396 -8.22 -1.50 -0.55
CA PRO A 396 -8.69 -2.03 -1.83
C PRO A 396 -9.07 -0.96 -2.85
N LEU A 397 -9.53 0.22 -2.41
CA LEU A 397 -9.82 1.35 -3.29
C LEU A 397 -8.53 1.98 -3.81
N LEU A 398 -7.47 1.99 -3.00
CA LEU A 398 -6.16 2.41 -3.48
C LEU A 398 -5.72 1.45 -4.59
N ARG A 399 -5.93 0.14 -4.42
CA ARG A 399 -5.68 -0.85 -5.48
C ARG A 399 -6.59 -0.66 -6.71
N ALA A 400 -7.87 -0.35 -6.51
CA ALA A 400 -8.87 -0.24 -7.58
C ALA A 400 -8.80 1.08 -8.35
N ALA A 401 -8.48 2.20 -7.72
CA ALA A 401 -8.20 3.47 -8.40
C ALA A 401 -6.94 3.35 -9.28
N HIS A 402 -5.98 2.53 -8.86
CA HIS A 402 -4.83 2.15 -9.70
C HIS A 402 -5.20 1.17 -10.83
N SER A 403 -6.28 0.39 -10.72
CA SER A 403 -6.70 -0.57 -11.77
C SER A 403 -7.84 -0.09 -12.68
N SER A 404 -8.66 0.87 -12.24
CA SER A 404 -9.79 1.44 -13.00
C SER A 404 -9.39 2.59 -13.94
N GLY A 405 -8.13 3.01 -13.88
CA GLY A 405 -7.45 3.63 -15.03
C GLY A 405 -7.09 2.63 -16.15
N GLY A 406 -7.37 1.33 -15.97
CA GLY A 406 -6.87 0.25 -16.82
C GLY A 406 -7.89 -0.79 -17.29
N THR A 407 -9.20 -0.52 -17.29
CA THR A 407 -10.19 -1.48 -17.83
C THR A 407 -11.19 -0.85 -18.78
N GLY A 408 -10.72 -0.57 -19.99
CA GLY A 408 -11.52 -0.72 -21.20
C GLY A 408 -10.88 -1.83 -22.04
N THR A 409 -11.46 -3.03 -22.04
CA THR A 409 -11.15 -4.09 -23.00
C THR A 409 -11.75 -3.72 -24.37
N ALA A 410 -11.24 -2.65 -24.96
CA ALA A 410 -11.04 -2.57 -26.39
C ALA A 410 -9.58 -2.98 -26.63
N ALA A 411 -9.25 -3.53 -27.79
CA ALA A 411 -7.86 -3.65 -28.20
C ALA A 411 -7.23 -2.25 -28.11
N TYR A 412 -6.47 -2.00 -27.04
CA TYR A 412 -5.68 -0.81 -26.90
C TYR A 412 -4.45 -1.04 -27.78
N ASP A 413 -4.54 -0.57 -29.03
CA ASP A 413 -3.34 -0.26 -29.80
C ASP A 413 -2.68 0.91 -29.07
N PRO A 414 -1.53 0.73 -28.39
CA PRO A 414 -0.81 1.88 -27.86
C PRO A 414 -0.52 2.82 -29.02
N PRO A 415 -0.67 4.14 -28.87
CA PRO A 415 -0.27 5.09 -29.90
C PRO A 415 1.24 4.91 -30.14
N MET A 416 1.56 4.10 -31.15
CA MET A 416 2.87 3.95 -31.78
C MET A 416 3.31 5.35 -32.17
N TYR A 417 4.29 5.94 -31.45
CA TYR A 417 4.91 7.24 -31.72
C TYR A 417 4.06 8.18 -32.60
N ALA A 418 2.81 8.44 -32.20
CA ALA A 418 1.90 9.25 -32.99
C ALA A 418 2.16 10.70 -32.61
N ALA A 419 3.12 11.34 -33.28
CA ALA A 419 3.39 12.79 -33.36
C ALA A 419 3.19 13.67 -32.08
N ALA A 420 3.16 13.09 -30.89
CA ALA A 420 2.80 13.78 -29.65
C ALA A 420 4.04 14.06 -28.81
N GLU A 421 4.36 15.36 -28.74
CA GLU A 421 5.11 16.07 -27.69
C GLU A 421 6.43 15.42 -27.24
N ARG A 422 7.48 15.69 -28.03
CA ARG A 422 8.88 15.60 -27.57
C ARG A 422 9.08 16.45 -26.32
N ASP A 423 9.87 15.96 -25.36
CA ASP A 423 10.48 16.78 -24.31
C ASP A 423 11.19 17.98 -24.98
N PRO A 424 10.78 19.24 -24.72
CA PRO A 424 11.35 20.43 -25.35
C PRO A 424 12.83 20.65 -25.02
N THR A 425 13.43 19.84 -24.14
CA THR A 425 14.87 19.85 -23.86
C THR A 425 15.71 19.02 -24.84
N CYS A 426 15.09 18.16 -25.67
CA CYS A 426 15.76 17.46 -26.77
C CYS A 426 15.82 18.38 -28.00
N ARG A 427 16.95 19.07 -28.18
CA ARG A 427 17.20 19.87 -29.39
C ARG A 427 17.28 18.95 -30.62
N PRO A 428 16.56 19.26 -31.72
CA PRO A 428 16.86 18.66 -33.01
C PRO A 428 18.12 19.34 -33.56
N ASP A 429 19.25 18.64 -33.54
CA ASP A 429 20.38 19.01 -34.39
C ASP A 429 20.00 18.69 -35.83
N HIS A 430 19.63 19.75 -36.57
CA HIS A 430 19.51 19.74 -38.02
C HIS A 430 20.91 19.70 -38.62
N ASP A 431 21.37 18.52 -39.03
CA ASP A 431 22.38 18.35 -40.07
C ASP A 431 22.04 17.05 -40.83
N ASP A 432 21.27 17.20 -41.90
CA ASP A 432 20.88 16.16 -42.85
C ASP A 432 22.04 15.86 -43.80
N GLU A 433 22.94 14.96 -43.40
CA GLU A 433 23.79 14.24 -44.35
C GLU A 433 23.38 12.75 -44.35
N PRO A 434 22.87 12.20 -45.47
CA PRO A 434 22.49 10.80 -45.55
C PRO A 434 23.72 9.89 -45.38
N PRO A 435 23.63 8.75 -44.67
CA PRO A 435 24.76 7.86 -44.48
C PRO A 435 25.30 7.31 -45.83
N PRO A 436 26.63 7.23 -46.04
CA PRO A 436 27.25 6.57 -47.21
C PRO A 436 26.97 5.04 -47.24
N PRO A 437 27.42 4.27 -48.26
CA PRO A 437 26.87 2.94 -48.59
C PRO A 437 26.86 1.93 -47.44
N ALA A 438 25.84 1.07 -47.49
CA ALA A 438 25.04 0.57 -46.37
C ALA A 438 25.76 -0.27 -45.30
N VAL A 439 26.04 0.36 -44.15
CA VAL A 439 26.25 -0.37 -42.89
C VAL A 439 25.02 -1.21 -42.59
N ARG A 440 25.17 -2.53 -42.52
CA ARG A 440 24.04 -3.45 -42.26
C ARG A 440 23.88 -3.68 -40.76
N VAL A 441 22.70 -3.37 -40.23
CA VAL A 441 22.34 -3.63 -38.83
C VAL A 441 21.52 -4.91 -38.73
N SER A 442 21.99 -5.89 -37.96
CA SER A 442 21.20 -7.06 -37.58
C SER A 442 20.60 -6.85 -36.20
N VAL A 443 19.27 -6.87 -36.10
CA VAL A 443 18.57 -6.74 -34.82
C VAL A 443 18.37 -8.12 -34.22
N VAL A 444 18.84 -8.33 -32.99
CA VAL A 444 18.74 -9.59 -32.24
C VAL A 444 17.80 -9.40 -31.05
N ILE A 445 16.72 -10.18 -31.01
CA ILE A 445 15.65 -10.08 -30.01
C ILE A 445 15.55 -11.40 -29.22
N PRO A 446 16.10 -11.49 -27.99
CA PRO A 446 15.84 -12.63 -27.12
C PRO A 446 14.39 -12.59 -26.61
N ASN A 447 13.70 -13.73 -26.65
CA ASN A 447 12.30 -13.85 -26.27
C ASN A 447 12.04 -15.07 -25.38
N PHE A 448 11.37 -14.87 -24.24
CA PHE A 448 10.85 -15.95 -23.40
C PHE A 448 9.57 -15.51 -22.70
N ASN A 449 8.43 -16.04 -23.13
CA ASN A 449 7.10 -15.76 -22.57
C ASN A 449 6.76 -14.26 -22.51
N LYS A 450 6.92 -13.55 -23.63
CA LYS A 450 6.67 -12.10 -23.75
C LYS A 450 5.53 -11.76 -24.72
N GLU A 451 4.46 -12.57 -24.75
CA GLU A 451 3.31 -12.31 -25.63
C GLU A 451 2.68 -10.93 -25.44
N LYS A 452 2.78 -10.33 -24.25
CA LYS A 452 2.25 -9.00 -23.92
C LYS A 452 2.93 -7.90 -24.74
N THR A 453 4.25 -7.99 -24.92
CA THR A 453 5.09 -6.87 -25.38
C THR A 453 5.72 -7.13 -26.75
N LEU A 454 5.89 -8.38 -27.14
CA LEU A 454 6.65 -8.78 -28.34
C LEU A 454 6.10 -8.15 -29.63
N GLN A 455 4.78 -8.02 -29.75
CA GLN A 455 4.17 -7.38 -30.91
C GLN A 455 4.57 -5.90 -31.01
N ALA A 456 4.54 -5.17 -29.90
CA ALA A 456 4.94 -3.75 -29.88
C ALA A 456 6.44 -3.59 -30.15
N CYS A 457 7.28 -4.49 -29.59
CA CYS A 457 8.71 -4.54 -29.87
C CYS A 457 9.00 -4.72 -31.36
N LEU A 458 8.44 -5.75 -31.99
CA LEU A 458 8.63 -6.02 -33.43
C LEU A 458 8.10 -4.88 -34.29
N THR A 459 6.92 -4.35 -33.97
CA THR A 459 6.35 -3.22 -34.72
C THR A 459 7.27 -2.00 -34.66
N ALA A 460 7.85 -1.68 -33.50
CA ALA A 460 8.79 -0.58 -33.35
C ALA A 460 10.13 -0.80 -34.08
N VAL A 461 10.61 -2.04 -34.14
CA VAL A 461 11.84 -2.40 -34.90
C VAL A 461 11.62 -2.25 -36.40
N TYR A 462 10.47 -2.63 -36.93
CA TYR A 462 10.17 -2.45 -38.36
C TYR A 462 9.77 -1.02 -38.73
N ALA A 463 9.41 -0.18 -37.76
CA ALA A 463 9.10 1.23 -37.95
C ALA A 463 10.33 2.15 -37.85
N GLN A 464 11.55 1.60 -37.79
CA GLN A 464 12.77 2.39 -37.69
C GLN A 464 13.03 3.18 -38.98
N SER A 465 13.40 4.45 -38.82
CA SER A 465 13.83 5.36 -39.89
C SER A 465 15.08 4.85 -40.63
N PHE A 466 15.96 4.14 -39.91
CA PHE A 466 17.01 3.33 -40.51
C PHE A 466 16.54 1.86 -40.51
N PRO A 467 16.17 1.29 -41.66
CA PRO A 467 15.61 -0.05 -41.70
C PRO A 467 16.67 -1.10 -41.31
N PRO A 468 16.34 -2.07 -40.44
CA PRO A 468 17.25 -3.16 -40.12
C PRO A 468 17.50 -4.03 -41.36
N ALA A 469 18.72 -4.52 -41.54
CA ALA A 469 19.07 -5.42 -42.64
C ALA A 469 18.47 -6.82 -42.43
N GLU A 470 18.38 -7.26 -41.18
CA GLU A 470 17.65 -8.45 -40.77
C GLU A 470 17.19 -8.33 -39.31
N VAL A 471 16.11 -9.03 -38.99
CA VAL A 471 15.60 -9.18 -37.62
C VAL A 471 15.62 -10.66 -37.26
N ILE A 472 16.27 -10.99 -36.14
CA ILE A 472 16.43 -12.35 -35.64
C ILE A 472 15.80 -12.42 -34.25
N VAL A 473 14.69 -13.16 -34.16
CA VAL A 473 14.04 -13.46 -32.88
C VAL A 473 14.53 -14.81 -32.40
N VAL A 474 15.07 -14.86 -31.18
CA VAL A 474 15.52 -16.09 -30.55
C VAL A 474 14.56 -16.46 -29.43
N ASP A 475 13.69 -17.44 -29.71
CA ASP A 475 12.70 -17.94 -28.76
C ASP A 475 13.32 -19.01 -27.84
N ASP A 476 13.51 -18.65 -26.58
CA ASP A 476 14.14 -19.46 -25.53
C ASP A 476 13.15 -20.46 -24.88
N ALA A 477 12.38 -21.14 -25.73
CA ALA A 477 11.32 -22.09 -25.41
C ALA A 477 10.04 -21.49 -24.78
N SER A 478 9.45 -20.47 -25.40
CA SER A 478 8.18 -19.90 -24.92
C SER A 478 7.01 -20.87 -25.00
N THR A 479 6.10 -20.76 -24.04
CA THR A 479 4.86 -21.56 -23.92
C THR A 479 3.59 -20.74 -24.17
N ASP A 480 3.73 -19.43 -24.38
CA ASP A 480 2.65 -18.49 -24.68
C ASP A 480 2.48 -18.28 -26.20
N ARG A 481 1.76 -17.23 -26.61
CA ARG A 481 1.53 -16.92 -28.02
C ARG A 481 2.72 -16.24 -28.72
N SER A 482 3.89 -16.14 -28.10
CA SER A 482 5.07 -15.48 -28.71
C SER A 482 5.38 -15.98 -30.12
N ARG A 483 5.40 -17.30 -30.34
CA ARG A 483 5.69 -17.89 -31.66
C ARG A 483 4.66 -17.53 -32.72
N GLN A 484 3.40 -17.38 -32.32
CA GLN A 484 2.31 -16.97 -33.21
C GLN A 484 2.47 -15.51 -33.62
N ILE A 485 2.84 -14.65 -32.68
CA ILE A 485 3.13 -13.23 -32.94
C ILE A 485 4.30 -13.12 -33.93
N VAL A 486 5.41 -13.83 -33.68
CA VAL A 486 6.60 -13.82 -34.54
C VAL A 486 6.28 -14.24 -35.98
N ALA A 487 5.40 -15.23 -36.17
CA ALA A 487 5.00 -15.68 -37.51
C ALA A 487 4.31 -14.59 -38.35
N GLY A 488 3.81 -13.51 -37.72
CA GLY A 488 3.23 -12.36 -38.40
C GLY A 488 4.25 -11.33 -38.93
N PHE A 489 5.55 -11.50 -38.64
CA PHE A 489 6.60 -10.55 -39.02
C PHE A 489 7.67 -11.20 -39.92
N PRO A 490 8.29 -10.45 -40.85
CA PRO A 490 9.29 -10.97 -41.78
C PRO A 490 10.68 -11.15 -41.13
N CYS A 491 10.74 -11.87 -40.01
CA CYS A 491 11.95 -12.12 -39.22
C CYS A 491 12.40 -13.59 -39.26
N THR A 492 13.66 -13.83 -38.94
CA THR A 492 14.18 -15.19 -38.72
C THR A 492 13.89 -15.62 -37.28
N LEU A 493 13.18 -16.74 -37.09
CA LEU A 493 12.93 -17.33 -35.78
C LEU A 493 13.95 -18.45 -35.50
N LEU A 494 14.71 -18.33 -34.42
CA LEU A 494 15.52 -19.40 -33.83
C LEU A 494 14.84 -19.89 -32.55
N ALA A 495 14.25 -21.08 -32.57
CA ALA A 495 13.55 -21.64 -31.40
C ALA A 495 14.40 -22.69 -30.70
N PHE A 496 14.64 -22.52 -29.40
CA PHE A 496 15.29 -23.54 -28.59
C PHE A 496 14.31 -24.62 -28.12
N PRO A 497 14.77 -25.88 -27.98
CA PRO A 497 13.94 -26.96 -27.46
C PRO A 497 13.71 -26.87 -25.94
N ALA A 498 14.55 -26.13 -25.23
CA ALA A 498 14.47 -25.91 -23.79
C ALA A 498 15.05 -24.53 -23.43
N ASN A 499 14.64 -23.99 -22.28
CA ASN A 499 15.11 -22.70 -21.79
C ASN A 499 16.60 -22.74 -21.40
N ARG A 500 17.44 -22.06 -22.19
CA ARG A 500 18.90 -21.93 -22.05
C ARG A 500 19.32 -20.58 -21.46
N GLY A 501 18.41 -19.61 -21.37
CA GLY A 501 18.66 -18.29 -20.81
C GLY A 501 19.06 -17.24 -21.85
N VAL A 502 18.98 -15.96 -21.42
CA VAL A 502 19.19 -14.79 -22.29
C VAL A 502 20.56 -14.76 -22.95
N SER A 503 21.62 -15.18 -22.26
CA SER A 503 23.00 -15.23 -22.79
C SER A 503 23.11 -16.14 -24.02
N ALA A 504 22.55 -17.36 -23.92
CA ALA A 504 22.54 -18.31 -25.03
C ALA A 504 21.67 -17.81 -26.19
N ALA A 505 20.54 -17.15 -25.89
CA ALA A 505 19.67 -16.56 -26.90
C ALA A 505 20.38 -15.44 -27.69
N ARG A 506 21.05 -14.51 -26.98
CA ARG A 506 21.83 -13.42 -27.63
C ARG A 506 23.00 -13.97 -28.45
N ASN A 507 23.75 -14.96 -27.95
CA ASN A 507 24.84 -15.59 -28.70
C ASN A 507 24.35 -16.29 -29.98
N ALA A 508 23.25 -17.04 -29.90
CA ALA A 508 22.70 -17.72 -31.08
C ALA A 508 22.22 -16.70 -32.14
N GLY A 509 21.58 -15.61 -31.71
CA GLY A 509 21.19 -14.53 -32.61
C GLY A 509 22.39 -13.84 -33.26
N ALA A 510 23.41 -13.51 -32.48
CA ALA A 510 24.65 -12.91 -32.97
C ALA A 510 25.42 -13.81 -33.96
N THR A 511 25.42 -15.12 -33.71
CA THR A 511 26.03 -16.13 -34.60
C THR A 511 25.29 -16.21 -35.94
N ARG A 512 23.96 -16.08 -35.93
CA ARG A 512 23.14 -16.12 -37.15
C ARG A 512 23.15 -14.80 -37.92
N ALA A 513 23.39 -13.69 -37.25
CA ALA A 513 23.44 -12.36 -37.85
C ALA A 513 24.58 -12.23 -38.87
N THR A 514 24.34 -11.44 -39.91
CA THR A 514 25.25 -11.14 -41.04
C THR A 514 25.62 -9.66 -41.15
N GLY A 515 24.97 -8.80 -40.36
CA GLY A 515 25.22 -7.36 -40.29
C GLY A 515 26.57 -7.02 -39.68
N GLU A 516 27.09 -5.87 -40.04
CA GLU A 516 28.35 -5.31 -39.53
C GLU A 516 28.18 -4.77 -38.10
N VAL A 517 26.95 -4.38 -37.75
CA VAL A 517 26.55 -3.95 -36.40
C VAL A 517 25.46 -4.88 -35.90
N LEU A 518 25.63 -5.38 -34.68
CA LEU A 518 24.63 -6.11 -33.93
C LEU A 518 23.86 -5.13 -33.05
N PHE A 519 22.53 -5.10 -33.16
CA PHE A 519 21.67 -4.33 -32.27
C PHE A 519 20.85 -5.29 -31.41
N PHE A 520 21.13 -5.36 -30.12
CA PHE A 520 20.37 -6.16 -29.16
C PHE A 520 19.23 -5.34 -28.59
N VAL A 521 18.01 -5.87 -28.64
CA VAL A 521 16.83 -5.26 -28.00
C VAL A 521 16.02 -6.33 -27.29
N ASP A 522 15.65 -6.08 -26.02
CA ASP A 522 14.82 -7.02 -25.27
C ASP A 522 13.37 -6.97 -25.78
N SER A 523 12.68 -8.11 -25.74
CA SER A 523 11.32 -8.29 -26.28
C SER A 523 10.22 -7.51 -25.53
N ASP A 524 10.57 -6.83 -24.44
CA ASP A 524 9.72 -5.91 -23.67
C ASP A 524 10.03 -4.42 -23.92
N ILE A 525 10.76 -4.11 -25.00
CA ILE A 525 11.10 -2.73 -25.39
C ILE A 525 10.55 -2.38 -26.77
N ALA A 526 9.91 -1.21 -26.86
CA ALA A 526 9.58 -0.56 -28.13
C ALA A 526 10.55 0.61 -28.37
N LEU A 527 11.37 0.49 -29.42
CA LEU A 527 12.36 1.51 -29.80
C LEU A 527 11.70 2.80 -30.32
N ALA A 528 12.34 3.94 -30.05
CA ALA A 528 12.06 5.19 -30.75
C ALA A 528 12.36 5.07 -32.25
N PRO A 529 11.64 5.75 -33.16
CA PRO A 529 11.79 5.58 -34.61
C PRO A 529 13.21 5.84 -35.15
N ASP A 530 14.02 6.61 -34.44
CA ASP A 530 15.39 6.99 -34.79
C ASP A 530 16.47 6.27 -33.97
N ALA A 531 16.11 5.27 -33.16
CA ALA A 531 17.06 4.61 -32.26
C ALA A 531 18.21 3.91 -33.01
N LEU A 532 17.94 3.20 -34.11
CA LEU A 532 19.00 2.57 -34.92
C LEU A 532 19.90 3.62 -35.60
N ALA A 533 19.30 4.66 -36.17
CA ALA A 533 20.03 5.77 -36.80
C ALA A 533 20.90 6.51 -35.77
N GLY A 534 20.36 6.74 -34.58
CA GLY A 534 21.05 7.36 -33.44
C GLY A 534 22.25 6.54 -32.99
N ALA A 535 22.11 5.21 -32.88
CA ALA A 535 23.21 4.34 -32.51
C ALA A 535 24.35 4.38 -33.55
N LEU A 536 24.03 4.31 -34.84
CA LEU A 536 25.02 4.42 -35.93
C LEU A 536 25.72 5.78 -35.93
N ARG A 537 24.99 6.86 -35.68
CA ARG A 537 25.55 8.22 -35.57
C ARG A 537 26.57 8.31 -34.43
N VAL A 538 26.25 7.76 -33.26
CA VAL A 538 27.16 7.74 -32.10
C VAL A 538 28.42 6.92 -32.39
N LEU A 539 28.29 5.76 -33.06
CA LEU A 539 29.44 4.94 -33.47
C LEU A 539 30.35 5.69 -34.47
N ARG A 540 29.77 6.47 -35.39
CA ARG A 540 30.52 7.30 -36.36
C ARG A 540 31.22 8.48 -35.70
N GLU A 541 30.52 9.20 -34.81
CA GLU A 541 31.06 10.38 -34.10
C GLU A 541 32.16 10.01 -33.09
N HIS A 542 32.17 8.77 -32.60
CA HIS A 542 33.11 8.31 -31.59
C HIS A 542 33.82 7.02 -32.04
N PRO A 543 34.95 7.13 -32.76
CA PRO A 543 35.66 5.95 -33.31
C PRO A 543 36.16 4.94 -32.28
N ARG A 544 36.32 5.34 -31.00
CA ARG A 544 36.64 4.43 -29.90
C ARG A 544 35.44 3.72 -29.30
N CYS A 545 34.22 4.10 -29.68
CA CYS A 545 33.01 3.56 -29.09
C CYS A 545 32.76 2.12 -29.54
N GLY A 546 33.08 1.15 -28.67
CA GLY A 546 32.85 -0.26 -28.96
C GLY A 546 31.43 -0.72 -28.63
N VAL A 547 30.74 -0.01 -27.74
CA VAL A 547 29.36 -0.31 -27.34
C VAL A 547 28.58 0.99 -27.18
N VAL A 548 27.45 1.11 -27.87
CA VAL A 548 26.47 2.19 -27.66
C VAL A 548 25.21 1.58 -27.06
N GLN A 549 24.82 2.04 -25.88
CA GLN A 549 23.57 1.64 -25.22
C GLN A 549 22.65 2.83 -25.04
N GLY A 550 21.35 2.59 -25.06
CA GLY A 550 20.35 3.64 -24.93
C GLY A 550 19.86 3.92 -23.51
N ILE A 551 18.92 4.86 -23.43
CA ILE A 551 18.17 5.19 -22.22
C ILE A 551 16.71 4.75 -22.36
N TYR A 552 16.05 4.49 -21.25
CA TYR A 552 14.60 4.27 -21.27
C TYR A 552 13.87 5.61 -21.35
N ASP A 553 12.75 5.61 -22.06
CA ASP A 553 11.79 6.72 -22.06
C ASP A 553 11.22 6.90 -20.63
N LEU A 554 10.79 8.12 -20.31
CA LEU A 554 10.11 8.44 -19.06
C LEU A 554 8.70 7.81 -18.98
N HIS A 555 8.14 7.44 -20.13
CA HIS A 555 6.86 6.78 -20.25
C HIS A 555 7.04 5.28 -20.52
N PRO A 556 6.43 4.41 -19.70
CA PRO A 556 6.54 2.96 -19.90
C PRO A 556 5.80 2.53 -21.17
N LEU A 557 6.12 1.34 -21.67
CA LEU A 557 5.48 0.78 -22.87
C LEU A 557 3.98 0.52 -22.62
N PHE A 558 3.66 -0.07 -21.47
CA PHE A 558 2.30 -0.16 -20.94
C PHE A 558 2.27 0.52 -19.57
N ALA A 559 1.13 1.07 -19.18
CA ALA A 559 0.98 1.70 -17.87
C ALA A 559 0.25 0.75 -16.92
N ASP A 560 0.96 -0.23 -16.38
CA ASP A 560 0.39 -1.30 -15.56
C ASP A 560 0.18 -0.88 -14.10
N GLY A 561 0.93 0.10 -13.61
CA GLY A 561 0.75 0.56 -12.24
C GLY A 561 1.78 1.55 -11.72
N PRO A 562 1.64 1.91 -10.43
CA PRO A 562 2.47 2.95 -9.82
C PRO A 562 3.90 2.46 -9.55
N VAL A 563 4.11 1.15 -9.32
CA VAL A 563 5.45 0.58 -9.11
C VAL A 563 6.27 0.68 -10.39
N GLU A 564 5.68 0.29 -11.51
CA GLU A 564 6.28 0.47 -12.84
C GLU A 564 6.54 1.96 -13.11
N SER A 565 5.55 2.82 -12.87
CA SER A 565 5.71 4.28 -13.03
C SER A 565 6.91 4.85 -12.24
N TYR A 566 7.15 4.34 -11.03
CA TYR A 566 8.33 4.69 -10.24
C TYR A 566 9.61 4.09 -10.82
N LYS A 567 9.61 2.80 -11.19
CA LYS A 567 10.79 2.11 -11.71
C LYS A 567 11.25 2.71 -13.03
N THR A 568 10.34 2.97 -13.98
CA THR A 568 10.64 3.66 -15.24
C THR A 568 11.20 5.05 -14.99
N LEU A 569 10.62 5.83 -14.08
CA LEU A 569 11.13 7.16 -13.72
C LEU A 569 12.54 7.08 -13.11
N PHE A 570 12.76 6.12 -12.21
CA PHE A 570 14.04 5.88 -11.57
C PHE A 570 15.11 5.50 -12.60
N GLU A 571 14.82 4.55 -13.48
CA GLU A 571 15.76 4.11 -14.50
C GLU A 571 16.01 5.18 -15.55
N HIS A 572 14.99 5.93 -15.97
CA HIS A 572 15.16 7.10 -16.84
C HIS A 572 16.10 8.13 -16.18
N PHE A 573 15.86 8.48 -14.91
CA PHE A 573 16.68 9.44 -14.18
C PHE A 573 18.15 9.05 -14.17
N TRP A 574 18.47 7.83 -13.73
CA TRP A 574 19.86 7.38 -13.61
C TRP A 574 20.53 7.16 -14.98
N ARG A 575 19.80 6.62 -15.96
CA ARG A 575 20.35 6.40 -17.31
C ARG A 575 20.62 7.72 -18.02
N ARG A 576 19.75 8.71 -17.86
CA ARG A 576 19.96 10.06 -18.42
C ARG A 576 21.16 10.75 -17.77
N GLN A 577 21.38 10.57 -16.47
CA GLN A 577 22.60 11.05 -15.80
C GLN A 577 23.88 10.32 -16.27
N ALA A 578 23.75 9.08 -16.74
CA ALA A 578 24.86 8.28 -17.24
C ALA A 578 25.17 8.50 -18.73
N VAL A 579 24.52 9.44 -19.42
CA VAL A 579 24.81 9.78 -20.83
C VAL A 579 26.26 10.21 -20.98
N GLY A 580 26.96 9.62 -21.93
CA GLY A 580 28.41 9.73 -22.10
C GLY A 580 29.13 8.40 -21.86
N VAL A 581 30.41 8.46 -21.53
CA VAL A 581 31.25 7.27 -21.31
C VAL A 581 30.93 6.65 -19.94
N THR A 582 30.67 5.34 -19.92
CA THR A 582 30.33 4.60 -18.70
C THR A 582 31.17 3.32 -18.57
N SER A 583 31.12 2.72 -17.38
CA SER A 583 31.91 1.54 -16.99
C SER A 583 31.14 0.22 -17.09
N SER A 584 29.84 0.26 -17.34
CA SER A 584 28.99 -0.94 -17.33
C SER A 584 28.10 -0.97 -18.57
N THR A 585 27.98 -2.16 -19.14
CA THR A 585 27.12 -2.49 -20.27
C THR A 585 25.76 -2.97 -19.79
N MET A 586 24.74 -2.60 -20.57
CA MET A 586 23.37 -3.08 -20.56
C MET A 586 23.04 -3.47 -22.00
N PHE A 587 22.25 -4.52 -22.21
CA PHE A 587 22.01 -5.10 -23.54
C PHE A 587 20.54 -5.12 -23.98
N ALA A 588 19.72 -4.27 -23.35
CA ALA A 588 18.29 -4.17 -23.65
C ALA A 588 17.99 -3.21 -24.83
N LEU A 589 18.91 -2.33 -25.22
CA LEU A 589 18.82 -1.45 -26.40
C LEU A 589 20.21 -0.97 -26.83
N THR A 590 20.99 -1.89 -27.40
CA THR A 590 22.46 -1.75 -27.48
C THR A 590 23.02 -2.17 -28.82
N ALA A 591 23.82 -1.29 -29.42
CA ALA A 591 24.57 -1.53 -30.64
C ALA A 591 26.04 -1.87 -30.35
N VAL A 592 26.54 -2.91 -31.00
CA VAL A 592 27.94 -3.37 -30.92
C VAL A 592 28.44 -3.69 -32.33
N PRO A 593 29.54 -3.09 -32.82
CA PRO A 593 30.17 -3.51 -34.06
C PRO A 593 30.62 -4.97 -33.96
N ARG A 594 30.41 -5.77 -35.00
CA ARG A 594 30.74 -7.19 -35.01
C ARG A 594 32.19 -7.49 -34.60
N PRO A 595 33.23 -6.79 -35.10
CA PRO A 595 34.60 -7.05 -34.66
C PRO A 595 34.81 -6.86 -33.16
N VAL A 596 34.05 -5.95 -32.53
CA VAL A 596 34.10 -5.70 -31.09
C VAL A 596 33.42 -6.84 -30.32
N PHE A 597 32.26 -7.30 -30.80
CA PHE A 597 31.56 -8.44 -30.20
C PHE A 597 32.41 -9.73 -30.27
N ASP A 598 33.02 -9.98 -31.43
CA ASP A 598 33.89 -11.14 -31.67
C ASP A 598 35.16 -11.09 -30.82
N ALA A 599 35.74 -9.90 -30.62
CA ALA A 599 36.90 -9.70 -29.74
C ALA A 599 36.61 -10.03 -28.28
N VAL A 600 35.35 -9.85 -27.83
CA VAL A 600 34.91 -10.24 -26.48
C VAL A 600 34.62 -11.75 -26.41
N GLY A 601 34.13 -12.35 -27.50
CA GLY A 601 33.77 -13.77 -27.57
C GLY A 601 32.34 -14.06 -27.09
N GLY A 602 31.43 -13.08 -27.21
CA GLY A 602 30.02 -13.22 -26.81
C GLY A 602 29.77 -13.25 -25.30
N PHE A 603 28.57 -13.67 -24.88
CA PHE A 603 28.14 -13.75 -23.49
C PHE A 603 28.48 -15.12 -22.85
N ASP A 604 28.75 -15.14 -21.54
CA ASP A 604 28.89 -16.40 -20.79
C ASP A 604 27.52 -17.06 -20.59
N GLU A 605 27.25 -18.16 -21.32
CA GLU A 605 25.98 -18.88 -21.26
C GLU A 605 25.63 -19.48 -19.89
N ARG A 606 26.59 -19.53 -18.96
CA ARG A 606 26.35 -19.98 -17.58
C ARG A 606 25.62 -18.91 -16.75
N LEU A 607 25.65 -17.65 -17.18
CA LEU A 607 24.99 -16.54 -16.51
C LEU A 607 23.56 -16.37 -17.02
N ARG A 608 22.62 -16.23 -16.09
CA ARG A 608 21.20 -15.92 -16.35
C ARG A 608 20.82 -14.49 -15.93
N ASP A 609 21.76 -13.77 -15.32
CA ASP A 609 21.65 -12.37 -14.89
C ASP A 609 23.07 -11.81 -14.78
N ALA A 610 23.21 -10.49 -14.95
CA ALA A 610 24.48 -9.76 -14.99
C ALA A 610 25.46 -10.23 -16.09
N GLU A 611 24.99 -10.95 -17.10
CA GLU A 611 25.77 -11.34 -18.28
C GLU A 611 26.24 -10.12 -19.08
N ASP A 612 25.44 -9.05 -19.07
CA ASP A 612 25.76 -7.77 -19.67
C ASP A 612 26.91 -7.10 -18.93
N VAL A 613 26.87 -7.03 -17.59
CA VAL A 613 27.96 -6.48 -16.78
C VAL A 613 29.26 -7.27 -16.98
N GLU A 614 29.18 -8.60 -17.00
CA GLU A 614 30.33 -9.48 -17.23
C GLU A 614 30.95 -9.26 -18.62
N PHE A 615 30.13 -9.15 -19.67
CA PHE A 615 30.57 -8.81 -21.02
C PHE A 615 31.40 -7.51 -21.02
N GLY A 616 30.93 -6.48 -20.32
CA GLY A 616 31.63 -5.19 -20.20
C GLY A 616 32.98 -5.29 -19.50
N THR A 617 33.16 -6.27 -18.60
CA THR A 617 34.45 -6.51 -17.92
C THR A 617 35.49 -7.19 -18.81
N ARG A 618 35.06 -7.93 -19.83
CA ARG A 618 35.92 -8.56 -20.84
C ARG A 618 36.21 -7.65 -22.03
N LEU A 619 35.44 -6.58 -22.20
CA LEU A 619 35.63 -5.59 -23.26
C LEU A 619 37.01 -4.91 -23.14
N PRO A 620 37.85 -4.89 -24.20
CA PRO A 620 39.15 -4.24 -24.16
C PRO A 620 39.05 -2.78 -23.70
N ALA A 621 40.03 -2.33 -22.90
CA ALA A 621 40.08 -0.96 -22.40
C ALA A 621 40.28 0.10 -23.50
N SER A 622 40.72 -0.32 -24.69
CA SER A 622 40.85 0.55 -25.87
C SER A 622 39.50 1.02 -26.42
N TYR A 623 38.43 0.26 -26.20
CA TYR A 623 37.08 0.68 -26.55
C TYR A 623 36.46 1.51 -25.42
N GLU A 624 35.46 2.32 -25.75
CA GLU A 624 34.55 3.01 -24.82
C GLU A 624 33.19 2.27 -24.78
N ILE A 625 32.53 2.27 -23.62
CA ILE A 625 31.07 2.01 -23.54
C ILE A 625 30.42 3.37 -23.40
N ARG A 626 29.44 3.68 -24.25
CA ARG A 626 28.72 4.95 -24.22
C ARG A 626 27.23 4.75 -24.07
N THR A 627 26.65 5.46 -23.10
CA THR A 627 25.19 5.64 -23.02
C THR A 627 24.81 6.86 -23.84
N SER A 628 23.78 6.75 -24.68
CA SER A 628 23.29 7.86 -25.51
C SER A 628 21.79 8.06 -25.37
N ASP A 629 21.39 9.33 -25.28
CA ASP A 629 20.00 9.80 -25.36
C ASP A 629 19.46 9.86 -26.80
N ARG A 630 20.28 9.52 -27.80
CA ARG A 630 19.85 9.31 -29.20
C ARG A 630 19.35 7.89 -29.46
N VAL A 631 19.50 6.99 -28.48
CA VAL A 631 18.96 5.62 -28.52
C VAL A 631 17.97 5.51 -27.37
N VAL A 632 16.69 5.56 -27.69
CA VAL A 632 15.61 5.58 -26.69
C VAL A 632 14.65 4.43 -26.93
N GLY A 633 14.12 3.83 -25.86
CA GLY A 633 13.07 2.83 -25.94
C GLY A 633 12.10 2.92 -24.76
N ARG A 634 10.82 2.65 -25.01
CA ARG A 634 9.81 2.46 -23.96
C ARG A 634 9.88 1.02 -23.48
N HIS A 635 10.00 0.83 -22.17
CA HIS A 635 10.15 -0.49 -21.54
C HIS A 635 8.90 -0.86 -20.74
N ASP A 636 8.49 -2.12 -20.81
CA ASP A 636 7.48 -2.72 -19.94
C ASP A 636 8.18 -3.43 -18.77
N ASP A 637 8.02 -2.91 -17.56
CA ASP A 637 8.77 -3.37 -16.40
C ASP A 637 7.85 -3.87 -15.28
N VAL A 638 8.45 -4.37 -14.20
CA VAL A 638 7.75 -4.94 -13.05
C VAL A 638 6.74 -3.96 -12.44
N ASP A 639 5.48 -4.37 -12.45
CA ASP A 639 4.31 -3.60 -12.01
C ASP A 639 3.95 -3.83 -10.52
N ARG A 640 4.59 -4.81 -9.89
CA ARG A 640 4.27 -5.27 -8.53
C ARG A 640 5.44 -5.07 -7.57
N LEU A 641 5.11 -4.58 -6.37
CA LEU A 641 6.09 -4.26 -5.32
C LEU A 641 6.95 -5.47 -4.93
N TRP A 642 6.34 -6.62 -4.63
CA TRP A 642 7.10 -7.75 -4.11
C TRP A 642 8.07 -8.38 -5.13
N PRO A 643 7.67 -8.62 -6.39
CA PRO A 643 8.61 -9.00 -7.44
C PRO A 643 9.74 -7.98 -7.63
N TYR A 644 9.44 -6.68 -7.60
CA TYR A 644 10.46 -5.63 -7.72
C TYR A 644 11.49 -5.68 -6.58
N LEU A 645 11.03 -5.72 -5.31
CA LEU A 645 11.93 -5.84 -4.16
C LEU A 645 12.71 -7.16 -4.18
N SER A 646 12.09 -8.26 -4.59
CA SER A 646 12.76 -9.57 -4.71
C SER A 646 13.89 -9.55 -5.75
N GLU A 647 13.65 -8.87 -6.88
CA GLU A 647 14.65 -8.64 -7.93
C GLU A 647 15.83 -7.83 -7.39
N LEU A 648 15.57 -6.69 -6.75
CA LEU A 648 16.60 -5.84 -6.14
C LEU A 648 17.41 -6.58 -5.08
N PHE A 649 16.74 -7.30 -4.16
CA PHE A 649 17.41 -8.10 -3.13
C PHE A 649 18.35 -9.13 -3.74
N ARG A 650 17.88 -9.85 -4.77
CA ARG A 650 18.66 -10.87 -5.48
C ARG A 650 19.87 -10.25 -6.18
N ARG A 651 19.68 -9.14 -6.90
CA ARG A 651 20.75 -8.40 -7.59
C ARG A 651 21.79 -7.86 -6.62
N ALA A 652 21.35 -7.18 -5.56
CA ALA A 652 22.21 -6.67 -4.49
C ALA A 652 23.06 -7.76 -3.83
N ARG A 653 22.44 -8.90 -3.50
CA ARG A 653 23.14 -10.06 -2.95
C ARG A 653 24.19 -10.63 -3.90
N THR A 654 23.86 -10.74 -5.19
CA THR A 654 24.79 -11.23 -6.22
C THR A 654 25.96 -10.26 -6.42
N TYR A 655 25.67 -8.96 -6.48
CA TYR A 655 26.67 -7.90 -6.66
C TYR A 655 27.71 -7.90 -5.52
N ALA A 656 27.27 -8.02 -4.26
CA ALA A 656 28.18 -8.17 -3.12
C ALA A 656 29.14 -9.37 -3.28
N GLY A 657 28.64 -10.51 -3.77
CA GLY A 657 29.46 -11.69 -4.04
C GLY A 657 30.48 -11.44 -5.15
N ALA A 658 30.07 -10.79 -6.23
CA ALA A 658 30.93 -10.50 -7.38
C ALA A 658 32.03 -9.47 -7.06
N VAL A 659 31.69 -8.35 -6.41
CA VAL A 659 32.67 -7.30 -6.04
C VAL A 659 33.68 -7.82 -5.03
N VAL A 660 33.24 -8.63 -4.06
CA VAL A 660 34.16 -9.30 -3.14
C VAL A 660 35.06 -10.23 -3.95
N VAL A 661 34.54 -11.21 -4.69
CA VAL A 661 35.38 -12.20 -5.42
C VAL A 661 36.32 -11.57 -6.47
N ALA A 662 35.89 -10.52 -7.18
CA ALA A 662 36.68 -9.85 -8.21
C ALA A 662 37.91 -9.10 -7.66
N ARG A 663 37.90 -8.67 -6.40
CA ARG A 663 39.06 -8.05 -5.75
C ARG A 663 40.09 -9.05 -5.20
N TRP A 664 39.81 -10.36 -5.25
CA TRP A 664 40.65 -11.39 -4.58
C TRP A 664 41.10 -12.55 -5.48
N THR A 665 40.80 -12.54 -6.79
CA THR A 665 41.32 -13.53 -7.75
C THR A 665 42.54 -12.93 -8.48
N PRO A 666 43.76 -13.50 -8.33
CA PRO A 666 44.89 -13.08 -9.14
C PRO A 666 44.62 -13.43 -10.62
N PRO A 667 45.13 -12.62 -11.58
CA PRO A 667 44.87 -12.82 -13.00
C PRO A 667 45.38 -14.19 -13.46
N PRO A 668 44.71 -14.85 -14.42
CA PRO A 668 45.27 -16.02 -15.09
C PRO A 668 46.55 -15.62 -15.84
N THR A 669 47.57 -16.48 -15.78
CA THR A 669 48.82 -16.34 -16.53
C THR A 669 48.52 -16.39 -18.04
N PRO A 670 49.00 -15.41 -18.84
CA PRO A 670 48.74 -15.40 -20.27
C PRO A 670 49.44 -16.59 -20.96
N GLY A 671 48.70 -17.35 -21.76
CA GLY A 671 49.26 -18.31 -22.72
C GLY A 671 49.93 -17.61 -23.91
N PRO A 672 50.76 -18.32 -24.70
CA PRO A 672 51.49 -17.71 -25.81
C PRO A 672 50.53 -17.24 -26.92
N ARG A 673 50.72 -15.99 -27.38
CA ARG A 673 49.94 -15.35 -28.45
C ARG A 673 50.59 -15.62 -29.83
N PRO A 674 49.80 -15.90 -30.88
CA PRO A 674 50.25 -15.71 -32.26
C PRO A 674 50.28 -14.21 -32.59
N ALA A 675 51.26 -13.78 -33.39
CA ALA A 675 51.36 -12.42 -33.90
C ALA A 675 50.28 -12.18 -34.99
N ALA A 676 49.53 -11.08 -34.89
CA ALA A 676 48.60 -10.64 -35.92
C ALA A 676 48.97 -9.22 -36.38
N GLU A 677 49.09 -9.04 -37.69
CA GLU A 677 49.40 -7.78 -38.38
C GLU A 677 48.28 -6.73 -38.24
N PRO A 678 48.59 -5.42 -38.36
CA PRO A 678 47.60 -4.35 -38.23
C PRO A 678 46.73 -4.20 -39.49
N PRO A 679 45.39 -4.08 -39.36
CA PRO A 679 44.49 -3.79 -40.48
C PRO A 679 44.28 -2.27 -40.70
N PRO A 680 43.74 -1.86 -41.87
CA PRO A 680 43.74 -0.47 -42.35
C PRO A 680 42.71 0.44 -41.66
N THR A 681 43.06 1.72 -41.54
CA THR A 681 42.41 2.77 -40.72
C THR A 681 41.39 3.65 -41.45
N SER A 682 40.56 3.12 -42.35
CA SER A 682 39.65 3.97 -43.17
C SER A 682 38.23 3.44 -43.40
N GLY A 683 37.63 2.80 -42.39
CA GLY A 683 36.22 2.40 -42.40
C GLY A 683 35.31 3.38 -41.62
N PRO A 684 34.00 3.47 -41.94
CA PRO A 684 33.03 4.32 -41.24
C PRO A 684 32.64 3.81 -39.83
N LEU A 685 33.15 2.65 -39.41
CA LEU A 685 32.88 1.99 -38.12
C LEU A 685 34.17 1.79 -37.33
N PRO A 686 34.09 1.65 -35.99
CA PRO A 686 35.23 1.29 -35.14
C PRO A 686 35.90 0.01 -35.63
N GLY A 687 37.14 0.12 -36.13
CA GLY A 687 37.97 -1.02 -36.50
C GLY A 687 38.63 -1.67 -35.28
N PRO A 688 39.27 -2.84 -35.45
CA PRO A 688 40.05 -3.49 -34.38
C PRO A 688 41.15 -2.55 -33.87
N LEU A 689 41.00 -2.03 -32.65
CA LEU A 689 42.07 -1.26 -32.01
C LEU A 689 43.19 -2.20 -31.54
N PRO A 690 44.48 -1.79 -31.65
CA PRO A 690 45.59 -2.60 -31.15
C PRO A 690 45.34 -2.93 -29.68
N ALA A 691 45.50 -4.20 -29.33
CA ALA A 691 45.39 -4.64 -27.96
C ALA A 691 46.51 -3.97 -27.15
N SER A 692 46.21 -2.87 -26.46
CA SER A 692 46.99 -2.45 -25.31
C SER A 692 47.04 -3.65 -24.34
N GLY A 693 48.05 -3.70 -23.47
CA GLY A 693 48.27 -4.81 -22.53
C GLY A 693 47.04 -5.14 -21.65
N PRO A 694 47.16 -6.02 -20.66
CA PRO A 694 46.04 -6.42 -19.80
C PRO A 694 45.65 -5.30 -18.81
N GLU A 695 45.44 -4.08 -19.30
CA GLU A 695 44.80 -2.99 -18.57
C GLU A 695 43.32 -3.35 -18.48
N ARG A 696 42.94 -3.89 -17.33
CA ARG A 696 41.54 -4.10 -16.98
C ARG A 696 40.87 -2.73 -16.88
N ARG A 697 39.68 -2.58 -17.46
CA ARG A 697 38.82 -1.43 -17.19
C ARG A 697 38.61 -1.29 -15.68
N GLU A 698 38.70 -0.07 -15.17
CA GLU A 698 38.41 0.19 -13.76
C GLU A 698 36.96 -0.24 -13.45
N PRO A 699 36.74 -0.91 -12.30
CA PRO A 699 35.40 -1.32 -11.89
C PRO A 699 34.48 -0.12 -11.71
N HIS A 700 33.18 -0.37 -11.85
CA HIS A 700 32.12 0.64 -11.69
C HIS A 700 32.33 1.49 -10.43
N ARG A 701 32.38 2.82 -10.59
CA ARG A 701 32.42 3.76 -9.46
C ARG A 701 31.15 3.59 -8.63
N ILE A 702 31.30 3.34 -7.34
CA ILE A 702 30.18 3.19 -6.42
C ILE A 702 29.54 4.56 -6.24
N ASP A 703 28.23 4.67 -6.47
CA ASP A 703 27.49 5.89 -6.16
C ASP A 703 27.40 6.08 -4.63
N LEU A 704 28.17 7.04 -4.13
CA LEU A 704 28.21 7.37 -2.71
C LEU A 704 26.85 7.90 -2.20
N GLY A 705 26.04 8.50 -3.07
CA GLY A 705 24.69 8.95 -2.73
C GLY A 705 23.77 7.77 -2.39
N SER A 706 23.72 6.76 -3.27
CA SER A 706 22.98 5.52 -3.01
C SER A 706 23.49 4.77 -1.77
N VAL A 707 24.81 4.75 -1.52
CA VAL A 707 25.36 4.15 -0.30
C VAL A 707 24.91 4.91 0.96
N ALA A 708 24.99 6.23 0.93
CA ALA A 708 24.56 7.07 2.05
C ALA A 708 23.06 6.90 2.34
N GLY A 709 22.22 6.84 1.30
CA GLY A 709 20.79 6.61 1.45
C GLY A 709 20.44 5.21 1.96
N MET A 710 21.13 4.16 1.49
CA MET A 710 20.99 2.80 2.03
C MET A 710 21.31 2.73 3.52
N LEU A 711 22.45 3.31 3.93
CA LEU A 711 22.85 3.37 5.34
C LEU A 711 21.87 4.21 6.16
N GLY A 712 21.47 5.39 5.67
CA GLY A 712 20.49 6.26 6.33
C GLY A 712 19.16 5.55 6.55
N SER A 713 18.65 4.84 5.55
CA SER A 713 17.40 4.08 5.63
C SER A 713 17.50 2.93 6.65
N ALA A 714 18.56 2.13 6.57
CA ALA A 714 18.78 1.00 7.49
C ALA A 714 18.99 1.48 8.94
N SER A 715 19.78 2.52 9.13
CA SER A 715 20.01 3.12 10.45
C SER A 715 18.74 3.76 11.02
N ALA A 716 17.91 4.42 10.20
CA ALA A 716 16.65 4.99 10.65
C ALA A 716 15.73 3.92 11.24
N VAL A 717 15.61 2.76 10.57
CA VAL A 717 14.85 1.60 11.08
C VAL A 717 15.50 1.02 12.33
N ALA A 718 16.81 0.83 12.33
CA ALA A 718 17.56 0.27 13.47
C ALA A 718 17.52 1.18 14.72
N ALA A 719 17.29 2.48 14.55
CA ALA A 719 17.15 3.45 15.62
C ALA A 719 15.73 3.53 16.20
N LEU A 720 14.70 2.94 15.57
CA LEU A 720 13.32 2.97 16.08
C LEU A 720 13.18 2.40 17.52
N PRO A 721 13.89 1.33 17.94
CA PRO A 721 13.84 0.87 19.32
C PRO A 721 14.31 1.90 20.35
N LEU A 722 15.14 2.89 19.96
CA LEU A 722 15.56 3.97 20.88
C LEU A 722 14.38 4.83 21.33
N VAL A 723 13.32 4.92 20.51
CA VAL A 723 12.08 5.65 20.85
C VAL A 723 11.36 4.99 22.04
N ILE A 724 11.52 3.68 22.22
CA ILE A 724 10.99 2.94 23.39
C ILE A 724 11.70 3.41 24.67
N ALA A 725 13.01 3.68 24.60
CA ALA A 725 13.78 4.16 25.75
C ALA A 725 13.51 5.64 26.09
N SER A 726 13.22 6.48 25.09
CA SER A 726 12.82 7.88 25.30
C SER A 726 12.25 8.49 24.01
N LEU A 727 11.14 9.22 24.12
CA LEU A 727 10.55 9.92 22.98
C LEU A 727 11.46 11.03 22.42
N TRP A 728 12.36 11.61 23.24
CA TRP A 728 13.37 12.56 22.75
C TRP A 728 14.36 11.92 21.77
N LEU A 729 14.57 10.61 21.87
CA LEU A 729 15.40 9.86 20.94
C LEU A 729 14.73 9.65 19.58
N LEU A 730 13.47 10.08 19.39
CA LEU A 730 12.83 10.17 18.07
C LEU A 730 13.59 11.13 17.13
N ALA A 731 14.34 12.09 17.67
CA ALA A 731 15.22 12.93 16.87
C ALA A 731 16.25 12.12 16.08
N VAL A 732 16.70 10.97 16.59
CA VAL A 732 17.69 10.10 15.94
C VAL A 732 17.14 9.49 14.63
N PRO A 733 16.06 8.68 14.64
CA PRO A 733 15.50 8.14 13.39
C PRO A 733 14.99 9.25 12.46
N LEU A 734 14.49 10.38 12.97
CA LEU A 734 14.09 11.51 12.12
C LEU A 734 15.28 12.18 11.42
N THR A 735 16.42 12.33 12.10
CA THR A 735 17.64 12.87 11.49
C THR A 735 18.20 11.92 10.44
N LEU A 736 18.16 10.61 10.71
CA LEU A 736 18.58 9.58 9.75
C LEU A 736 17.64 9.54 8.52
N LEU A 737 16.33 9.71 8.74
CA LEU A 737 15.35 9.84 7.66
C LEU A 737 15.58 11.12 6.83
N ALA A 738 15.90 12.25 7.48
CA ALA A 738 16.28 13.48 6.78
C ALA A 738 17.57 13.31 5.98
N GLY A 739 18.54 12.55 6.50
CA GLY A 739 19.76 12.16 5.78
C GLY A 739 19.47 11.33 4.52
N PHE A 740 18.55 10.37 4.62
CA PHE A 740 18.03 9.64 3.46
C PHE A 740 17.41 10.58 2.41
N LEU A 741 16.49 11.46 2.82
CA LEU A 741 15.85 12.41 1.91
C LEU A 741 16.86 13.36 1.24
N ALA A 742 17.91 13.75 1.96
CA ALA A 742 18.99 14.56 1.43
C ALA A 742 19.84 13.80 0.40
N ALA A 743 20.10 12.50 0.64
CA ALA A 743 20.86 11.64 -0.26
C ALA A 743 20.14 11.44 -1.62
N ASP A 744 18.82 11.30 -1.61
CA ASP A 744 18.01 11.13 -2.84
C ASP A 744 17.36 12.43 -3.33
N ARG A 745 17.81 13.59 -2.86
CA ARG A 745 17.16 14.89 -3.16
C ARG A 745 16.96 15.13 -4.65
N GLU A 746 17.90 14.72 -5.50
CA GLU A 746 17.86 14.97 -6.94
C GLU A 746 16.80 14.13 -7.62
N LEU A 747 16.76 12.82 -7.30
CA LEU A 747 15.73 11.90 -7.77
C LEU A 747 14.33 12.34 -7.29
N LEU A 748 14.20 12.71 -6.01
CA LEU A 748 12.92 13.15 -5.45
C LEU A 748 12.45 14.48 -6.03
N THR A 749 13.38 15.42 -6.27
CA THR A 749 13.07 16.68 -6.97
C THR A 749 12.66 16.41 -8.41
N PHE A 750 13.32 15.46 -9.08
CA PHE A 750 12.94 15.02 -10.42
C PHE A 750 11.54 14.39 -10.43
N ALA A 751 11.24 13.50 -9.50
CA ALA A 751 9.91 12.91 -9.33
C ALA A 751 8.82 13.96 -9.08
N LEU A 752 9.10 14.95 -8.22
CA LEU A 752 8.20 16.08 -7.97
C LEU A 752 7.91 16.88 -9.24
N ARG A 753 8.94 17.20 -10.03
CA ARG A 753 8.79 17.96 -11.28
C ARG A 753 8.01 17.19 -12.34
N GLN A 754 8.26 15.88 -12.47
CA GLN A 754 7.67 15.06 -13.53
C GLN A 754 6.24 14.58 -13.21
N ARG A 755 5.91 14.36 -11.92
CA ARG A 755 4.66 13.68 -11.52
C ARG A 755 3.90 14.36 -10.38
N GLY A 756 4.40 15.49 -9.86
CA GLY A 756 3.72 16.31 -8.86
C GLY A 756 3.83 15.81 -7.39
N PRO A 757 3.27 16.57 -6.43
CA PRO A 757 3.46 16.33 -5.00
C PRO A 757 2.78 15.05 -4.49
N GLY A 758 1.67 14.63 -5.13
CA GLY A 758 1.00 13.36 -4.77
C GLY A 758 1.87 12.14 -5.04
N PHE A 759 2.66 12.16 -6.12
CA PHE A 759 3.59 11.09 -6.48
C PHE A 759 4.89 11.15 -5.67
N LEU A 760 5.32 12.33 -5.22
CA LEU A 760 6.55 12.51 -4.44
C LEU A 760 6.57 11.63 -3.18
N LEU A 761 5.49 11.61 -2.41
CA LEU A 761 5.39 10.79 -1.19
C LEU A 761 5.54 9.29 -1.51
N TYR A 762 4.92 8.85 -2.60
CA TYR A 762 5.01 7.48 -3.07
C TYR A 762 6.43 7.12 -3.52
N ALA A 763 7.08 7.99 -4.29
CA ALA A 763 8.45 7.82 -4.73
C ALA A 763 9.45 7.79 -3.56
N ALA A 764 9.26 8.66 -2.57
CA ALA A 764 10.09 8.67 -1.36
C ALA A 764 9.92 7.36 -0.56
N MET A 765 8.69 6.90 -0.37
CA MET A 765 8.40 5.62 0.30
C MET A 765 9.03 4.43 -0.46
N LEU A 766 8.87 4.37 -1.78
CA LEU A 766 9.47 3.31 -2.59
C LEU A 766 10.98 3.35 -2.54
N ARG A 767 11.59 4.53 -2.68
CA ARG A 767 13.03 4.67 -2.61
C ARG A 767 13.57 4.16 -1.26
N PHE A 768 12.93 4.53 -0.16
CA PHE A 768 13.25 4.03 1.17
C PHE A 768 13.17 2.50 1.28
N LEU A 769 12.10 1.90 0.74
CA LEU A 769 11.94 0.44 0.70
C LEU A 769 13.00 -0.26 -0.18
N THR A 770 13.32 0.32 -1.33
CA THR A 770 14.37 -0.21 -2.23
C THR A 770 15.73 -0.18 -1.55
N HIS A 771 16.07 0.91 -0.85
CA HIS A 771 17.30 1.03 -0.08
C HIS A 771 17.42 -0.01 1.04
N LEU A 772 16.36 -0.21 1.83
CA LEU A 772 16.35 -1.25 2.86
C LEU A 772 16.57 -2.64 2.26
N THR A 773 15.96 -2.90 1.10
CA THR A 773 16.03 -4.17 0.40
C THR A 773 17.41 -4.44 -0.17
N GLU A 774 18.01 -3.42 -0.82
CA GLU A 774 19.37 -3.46 -1.34
C GLU A 774 20.39 -3.64 -0.20
N PHE A 775 20.23 -2.90 0.90
CA PHE A 775 21.07 -3.03 2.08
C PHE A 775 21.03 -4.44 2.66
N ALA A 776 19.83 -5.01 2.84
CA ALA A 776 19.67 -6.39 3.33
C ALA A 776 20.30 -7.43 2.38
N GLY A 777 20.11 -7.25 1.07
CA GLY A 777 20.71 -8.10 0.04
C GLY A 777 22.23 -8.05 0.06
N LEU A 778 22.81 -6.85 0.07
CA LEU A 778 24.25 -6.62 0.16
C LEU A 778 24.84 -7.22 1.43
N ALA A 779 24.24 -6.94 2.60
CA ALA A 779 24.70 -7.45 3.88
C ALA A 779 24.78 -8.98 3.87
N LEU A 780 23.71 -9.65 3.42
CA LEU A 780 23.68 -11.11 3.32
C LEU A 780 24.73 -11.63 2.32
N GLY A 781 24.87 -10.98 1.16
CA GLY A 781 25.85 -11.36 0.14
C GLY A 781 27.29 -11.27 0.64
N VAL A 782 27.64 -10.18 1.34
CA VAL A 782 28.97 -10.00 1.97
C VAL A 782 29.20 -11.07 3.05
N THR A 783 28.24 -11.30 3.95
CA THR A 783 28.35 -12.33 4.99
C THR A 783 28.58 -13.72 4.37
N GLN A 784 27.85 -14.06 3.31
CA GLN A 784 28.02 -15.33 2.60
C GLN A 784 29.40 -15.46 1.95
N ALA A 785 29.91 -14.39 1.32
CA ALA A 785 31.23 -14.37 0.71
C ALA A 785 32.34 -14.54 1.75
N VAL A 786 32.27 -13.83 2.87
CA VAL A 786 33.21 -13.96 4.00
C VAL A 786 33.16 -15.36 4.61
N ALA A 787 31.97 -15.92 4.83
CA ALA A 787 31.81 -17.27 5.38
C ALA A 787 32.36 -18.37 4.43
N ARG A 788 32.23 -18.20 3.11
CA ARG A 788 32.86 -19.08 2.11
C ARG A 788 34.38 -19.00 2.20
N ARG A 789 34.95 -17.80 2.38
CA ARG A 789 36.41 -17.63 2.55
C ARG A 789 36.93 -18.30 3.81
N ILE A 790 36.27 -18.15 4.95
CA ILE A 790 36.69 -18.81 6.20
C ILE A 790 36.71 -20.33 6.03
N ARG A 791 35.69 -20.89 5.36
CA ARG A 791 35.65 -22.32 5.03
C ARG A 791 36.75 -22.75 4.06
N TYR A 792 37.03 -21.95 3.03
CA TYR A 792 38.12 -22.21 2.08
C TYR A 792 39.51 -22.13 2.75
N ALA A 793 39.73 -21.15 3.63
CA ALA A 793 40.98 -21.01 4.38
C ALA A 793 41.22 -22.19 5.34
N ARG A 794 40.16 -22.76 5.93
CA ARG A 794 40.22 -23.95 6.79
C ARG A 794 40.45 -25.26 6.03
N THR A 795 40.18 -25.29 4.73
CA THR A 795 40.29 -26.49 3.89
C THR A 795 41.54 -26.50 3.00
N ARG A 796 42.40 -25.47 3.09
CA ARG A 796 43.73 -25.53 2.47
C ARG A 796 44.56 -26.63 3.15
N PRO A 797 45.05 -27.64 2.40
CA PRO A 797 46.12 -28.49 2.90
C PRO A 797 47.32 -27.58 3.19
N VAL A 798 47.87 -27.66 4.40
CA VAL A 798 49.22 -27.15 4.66
C VAL A 798 50.14 -27.96 3.75
N ALA A 799 50.67 -27.34 2.71
CA ALA A 799 51.73 -27.94 1.92
C ALA A 799 52.95 -28.09 2.83
N LEU A 800 53.13 -29.30 3.39
CA LEU A 800 54.41 -29.71 3.93
C LEU A 800 55.40 -29.68 2.77
N GLY A 801 56.28 -28.68 2.78
CA GLY A 801 57.37 -28.60 1.81
C GLY A 801 58.21 -29.89 1.85
N PRO A 802 58.84 -30.28 0.73
CA PRO A 802 59.67 -31.47 0.70
C PRO A 802 60.81 -31.30 1.72
N ARG A 803 60.88 -32.22 2.69
CA ARG A 803 62.04 -32.35 3.57
C ARG A 803 63.26 -32.63 2.68
N ARG A 804 64.28 -31.77 2.77
CA ARG A 804 65.64 -32.08 2.31
C ARG A 804 66.27 -33.12 3.22
#